data_AF-A0A1G1W420-F1
#
_entry.id   AF-A0A1G1W420-F1
#
_cell.length_a   1.000
_cell.length_b   1.000
_cell.length_c   1.000
_cell.angle_alpha   90.00
_cell.angle_beta   90.00
_cell.angle_gamma   90.00
#
_symmetry.space_group_name_H-M   'P 1'
#
loop_
_entity.id
_entity.type
_entity.pdbx_description
1 polymer ?
#
loop_
_entity_poly.entity_id
_entity_poly.type
_entity_poly.pdbx_seq_one_letter_code
_entity_poly.pdbx_strand_id
1 'polypeptide(L)'
;MTIAGQLLTTIIHALAFGGITLVCWLLPGMSLTRRLIIRTRLERLFLSLISGFSMYALSVFVVRLIELPFFVAFLPSGYLVWQFIRNPIKIRRPSRPTPAQWLFAAILALGIIFQSLPLYRSGIAIPQGFEFQEFSLHDSIWHIFLIDELKDHMPPRHPGFSGAYVHNYHYLLDLVIASVVKYLPLSTYEMYYRVLPAFASAMMSLGVFVLVRKIFRSETTANIALGIALFSGNASWFVQFLRGPEFQFSSITFMLDPLINMMVNPHAVIVLPVMIGGLLFLMHKEEGVKESGMLAALCFGVMIGFKAWGGLLVTLALAAATVVMSVLKRDHSYWLVLGATVGIEMIIFLPVFDPQTAAGLVFVPGWTLKRMVEDPTRYNLPRYALLEQYYRADGNWLRLAQINVNEVFLYIFGNLWLRVLGVITIARMIKPLKASLIVIICMILGSLILPLLFNQGRMSYDIIQFGPYGLLLLGVFSSPFIWALASKAPSPSRLFLAFFLVLLFVPSNTQSIRDGLKVSQRVITNTELDIYRYLRLETPADSRVLVYPSQQNTSLALVAALSHRTTYYSAETFIRITGEDFEGRRKKAIEFFNNNDPEKRRALITDSGMDYILLTKEENERTNLAGINTTQVLTNDKLTLYRIE
;
A
#
# COMPACT_ATOMS: atom_id res chain seq x y z
N MET A 1 -1.81 17.89 25.03
CA MET A 1 -2.47 18.58 23.91
C MET A 1 -3.95 18.19 23.93
N THR A 2 -4.89 19.13 23.77
CA THR A 2 -6.33 18.78 23.69
C THR A 2 -6.63 18.12 22.34
N ILE A 3 -7.69 17.31 22.26
CA ILE A 3 -8.18 16.74 20.98
C ILE A 3 -8.41 17.84 19.94
N ALA A 4 -8.95 18.98 20.38
CA ALA A 4 -9.14 20.16 19.54
C ALA A 4 -7.81 20.70 18.96
N GLY A 5 -6.75 20.73 19.77
CA GLY A 5 -5.42 21.17 19.31
C GLY A 5 -4.82 20.21 18.27
N GLN A 6 -4.97 18.90 18.46
CA GLN A 6 -4.50 17.90 17.49
C GLN A 6 -5.27 17.98 16.17
N LEU A 7 -6.59 18.15 16.25
CA LEU A 7 -7.42 18.34 15.07
C LEU A 7 -7.03 19.61 14.31
N LEU A 8 -6.82 20.73 15.01
CA LEU A 8 -6.36 21.97 14.39
C LEU A 8 -5.00 21.79 13.70
N THR A 9 -4.06 21.12 14.36
CA THR A 9 -2.73 20.82 13.79
C THR A 9 -2.86 19.96 12.53
N THR A 10 -3.70 18.92 12.58
CA THR A 10 -3.99 18.06 11.43
C THR A 10 -4.59 18.85 10.26
N ILE A 11 -5.51 19.77 10.54
CA ILE A 11 -6.11 20.65 9.52
C ILE A 11 -5.06 21.57 8.90
N ILE A 12 -4.21 22.21 9.71
CA ILE A 12 -3.13 23.07 9.22
C ILE A 12 -2.18 22.27 8.32
N HIS A 13 -1.76 21.09 8.74
CA HIS A 13 -0.91 20.21 7.94
C HIS A 13 -1.58 19.77 6.63
N ALA A 14 -2.86 19.42 6.68
CA ALA A 14 -3.63 19.06 5.50
C ALA A 14 -3.77 20.25 4.52
N LEU A 15 -3.94 21.47 5.01
CA LEU A 15 -3.99 22.68 4.18
C LEU A 15 -2.62 22.98 3.54
N ALA A 16 -1.53 22.86 4.29
CA ALA A 16 -0.17 23.03 3.76
C ALA A 16 0.13 21.98 2.67
N PHE A 17 -0.20 20.71 2.92
CA PHE A 17 -0.11 19.65 1.92
C PHE A 17 -1.02 19.90 0.71
N GLY A 18 -2.21 20.46 0.93
CA GLY A 18 -3.12 20.90 -0.12
C GLY A 18 -2.51 21.98 -1.02
N GLY A 19 -1.73 22.91 -0.45
CA GLY A 19 -0.95 23.90 -1.20
C GLY A 19 0.08 23.26 -2.13
N ILE A 20 0.85 22.29 -1.63
CA ILE A 20 1.79 21.49 -2.45
C ILE A 20 1.05 20.71 -3.53
N THR A 21 -0.05 20.05 -3.17
CA THR A 21 -0.89 19.30 -4.11
C THR A 21 -1.37 20.21 -5.24
N LEU A 22 -1.78 21.44 -4.94
CA LEU A 22 -2.20 22.42 -5.94
C LEU A 22 -1.04 22.81 -6.86
N VAL A 23 0.07 23.27 -6.29
CA VAL A 23 1.19 23.88 -7.04
C VAL A 23 2.04 22.84 -7.75
N CYS A 24 2.33 21.71 -7.12
CA CYS A 24 3.26 20.71 -7.62
C CYS A 24 2.58 19.62 -8.44
N TRP A 25 1.28 19.36 -8.22
CA TRP A 25 0.56 18.26 -8.89
C TRP A 25 -0.58 18.77 -9.77
N LEU A 26 -1.58 19.46 -9.21
CA LEU A 26 -2.76 19.88 -9.97
C LEU A 26 -2.42 20.81 -11.13
N LEU A 27 -1.73 21.94 -10.86
CA LEU A 27 -1.42 22.93 -11.90
C LEU A 27 -0.49 22.37 -13.00
N PRO A 28 0.62 21.65 -12.67
CA PRO A 28 1.42 20.96 -13.68
C PRO A 28 0.61 19.95 -14.49
N GLY A 29 -0.22 19.16 -13.83
CA GLY A 29 -1.10 18.20 -14.50
C GLY A 29 -2.16 18.85 -15.39
N MET A 30 -2.66 20.02 -15.03
CA MET A 30 -3.53 20.80 -15.91
C MET A 30 -2.79 21.19 -17.19
N SER A 31 -1.52 21.57 -17.09
CA SER A 31 -0.66 21.84 -18.25
C SER A 31 -0.45 20.58 -19.11
N LEU A 32 -0.15 19.43 -18.48
CA LEU A 32 0.02 18.14 -19.16
C LEU A 32 -1.26 17.68 -19.88
N THR A 33 -2.42 17.89 -19.27
CA THR A 33 -3.72 17.44 -19.79
C THR A 33 -4.43 18.48 -20.67
N ARG A 34 -3.78 19.60 -20.99
CA ARG A 34 -4.42 20.73 -21.73
C ARG A 34 -4.97 20.34 -23.10
N ARG A 35 -4.32 19.38 -23.78
CA ARG A 35 -4.72 18.91 -25.11
C ARG A 35 -5.87 17.90 -25.06
N LEU A 36 -6.23 17.40 -23.88
CA LEU A 36 -7.27 16.40 -23.73
C LEU A 36 -8.66 17.05 -23.80
N ILE A 37 -9.54 16.44 -24.60
CA ILE A 37 -10.96 16.80 -24.68
C ILE A 37 -11.70 16.19 -23.49
N ILE A 38 -11.55 16.82 -22.33
CA ILE A 38 -12.15 16.35 -21.08
C ILE A 38 -13.54 16.95 -20.92
N ARG A 39 -14.55 16.08 -20.81
CA ARG A 39 -15.97 16.48 -20.79
C ARG A 39 -16.42 17.03 -19.43
N THR A 40 -15.82 16.54 -18.35
CA THR A 40 -16.29 16.82 -16.99
C THR A 40 -15.19 17.41 -16.13
N ARG A 41 -15.57 18.20 -15.11
CA ARG A 41 -14.58 18.86 -14.24
C ARG A 41 -13.91 17.90 -13.29
N LEU A 42 -14.66 16.92 -12.78
CA LEU A 42 -14.12 15.89 -11.90
C LEU A 42 -13.10 15.02 -12.65
N GLU A 43 -13.36 14.69 -13.92
CA GLU A 43 -12.38 14.01 -14.78
C GLU A 43 -11.14 14.89 -15.00
N ARG A 44 -11.31 16.18 -15.24
CA ARG A 44 -10.17 17.10 -15.41
C ARG A 44 -9.35 17.23 -14.14
N LEU A 45 -10.01 17.40 -13.00
CA LEU A 45 -9.38 17.48 -11.68
C LEU A 45 -8.58 16.21 -11.41
N PHE A 46 -9.19 15.03 -11.59
CA PHE A 46 -8.54 13.75 -11.36
C PHE A 46 -7.32 13.53 -12.27
N LEU A 47 -7.51 13.68 -13.59
CA LEU A 47 -6.43 13.43 -14.55
C LEU A 47 -5.29 14.43 -14.39
N SER A 48 -5.59 15.68 -14.03
CA SER A 48 -4.54 16.66 -13.72
C SER A 48 -3.80 16.26 -12.44
N LEU A 49 -4.50 15.99 -11.34
CA LEU A 49 -3.85 15.55 -10.10
C LEU A 49 -2.98 14.32 -10.30
N ILE A 50 -3.48 13.27 -10.96
CA ILE A 50 -2.76 12.01 -11.07
C ILE A 50 -1.56 12.09 -12.01
N SER A 51 -1.66 12.82 -13.12
CA SER A 51 -0.52 13.02 -14.03
C SER A 51 0.55 13.90 -13.41
N GLY A 52 0.16 14.98 -12.73
CA GLY A 52 1.10 15.83 -12.01
C GLY A 52 1.77 15.12 -10.83
N PHE A 53 1.02 14.32 -10.06
CA PHE A 53 1.57 13.49 -9.00
C PHE A 53 2.57 12.45 -9.54
N SER A 54 2.21 11.74 -10.61
CA SER A 54 3.10 10.74 -11.24
C SER A 54 4.38 11.37 -11.80
N MET A 55 4.25 12.52 -12.47
CA MET A 55 5.40 13.28 -12.99
C MET A 55 6.29 13.78 -11.85
N TYR A 56 5.69 14.33 -10.79
CA TYR A 56 6.45 14.81 -9.63
C TYR A 56 7.18 13.66 -8.93
N ALA A 57 6.52 12.52 -8.72
CA ALA A 57 7.14 11.33 -8.15
C ALA A 57 8.37 10.87 -8.94
N LEU A 58 8.24 10.76 -10.27
CA LEU A 58 9.37 10.43 -11.14
C LEU A 58 10.47 11.50 -11.09
N SER A 59 10.10 12.78 -11.05
CA SER A 59 11.07 13.89 -10.97
C SER A 59 11.88 13.86 -9.67
N VAL A 60 11.20 13.65 -8.54
CA VAL A 60 11.83 13.50 -7.23
C VAL A 60 12.79 12.31 -7.23
N PHE A 61 12.38 11.17 -7.78
CA PHE A 61 13.23 9.99 -7.89
C PHE A 61 14.49 10.26 -8.71
N VAL A 62 14.34 10.80 -9.93
CA VAL A 62 15.47 11.09 -10.82
C VAL A 62 16.43 12.10 -10.20
N VAL A 63 15.90 13.18 -9.60
CA VAL A 63 16.71 14.22 -8.93
C VAL A 63 17.54 13.63 -7.78
N ARG A 64 16.94 12.75 -6.98
CA ARG A 64 17.66 12.12 -5.86
C ARG A 64 18.62 11.03 -6.29
N LEU A 65 18.33 10.32 -7.39
CA LEU A 65 19.24 9.36 -7.98
C LEU A 65 20.57 9.99 -8.42
N ILE A 66 20.54 11.25 -8.88
CA ILE A 66 21.74 12.03 -9.22
C ILE A 66 22.22 12.93 -8.07
N GLU A 67 21.84 12.60 -6.83
CA GLU A 67 22.26 13.25 -5.58
C GLU A 67 21.92 14.75 -5.47
N LEU A 68 21.03 15.27 -6.31
CA LEU A 68 20.62 16.66 -6.24
C LEU A 68 19.64 16.91 -5.07
N PRO A 69 19.58 18.14 -4.54
CA PRO A 69 18.60 18.50 -3.51
C PRO A 69 17.16 18.43 -4.04
N PHE A 70 16.21 18.07 -3.17
CA PHE A 70 14.79 17.95 -3.55
C PHE A 70 14.20 19.19 -4.22
N PHE A 71 14.70 20.39 -3.92
CA PHE A 71 14.14 21.61 -4.51
C PHE A 71 14.24 21.62 -6.05
N VAL A 72 15.22 20.92 -6.63
CA VAL A 72 15.39 20.78 -8.07
C VAL A 72 14.21 20.04 -8.71
N ALA A 73 13.59 19.10 -7.97
CA ALA A 73 12.40 18.37 -8.44
C ALA A 73 11.16 19.27 -8.57
N PHE A 74 11.16 20.47 -7.98
CA PHE A 74 10.10 21.45 -8.21
C PHE A 74 10.25 22.21 -9.53
N LEU A 75 11.43 22.20 -10.18
CA LEU A 75 11.65 22.98 -11.42
C LEU A 75 10.76 22.52 -12.58
N PRO A 76 10.60 21.21 -12.87
CA PRO A 76 9.65 20.75 -13.89
C PRO A 76 8.21 21.19 -13.59
N SER A 77 7.78 21.07 -12.32
CA SER A 77 6.47 21.55 -11.88
C SER A 77 6.34 23.06 -12.06
N GLY A 78 7.34 23.85 -11.66
CA GLY A 78 7.36 25.30 -11.80
C GLY A 78 7.27 25.76 -13.25
N TYR A 79 8.00 25.10 -14.17
CA TYR A 79 7.90 25.37 -15.61
C TYR A 79 6.49 25.09 -16.15
N LEU A 80 5.87 23.97 -15.73
CA LEU A 80 4.52 23.63 -16.17
C LEU A 80 3.44 24.55 -15.57
N VAL A 81 3.63 25.02 -14.33
CA VAL A 81 2.81 26.07 -13.71
C VAL A 81 2.93 27.36 -14.52
N TRP A 82 4.15 27.78 -14.87
CA TRP A 82 4.37 28.96 -15.71
C TRP A 82 3.70 28.84 -17.09
N GLN A 83 3.81 27.68 -17.74
CA GLN A 83 3.09 27.37 -18.98
C GLN A 83 1.56 27.49 -18.80
N PHE A 84 1.02 27.00 -17.68
CA PHE A 84 -0.40 27.11 -17.36
C PHE A 84 -0.82 28.57 -17.14
N ILE A 85 -0.03 29.36 -16.41
CA ILE A 85 -0.32 30.79 -16.18
C ILE A 85 -0.33 31.57 -17.50
N ARG A 86 0.61 31.27 -18.41
CA ARG A 86 0.65 31.91 -19.74
C ARG A 86 -0.51 31.51 -20.63
N ASN A 87 -0.99 30.28 -20.51
CA ASN A 87 -2.05 29.73 -21.36
C ASN A 87 -3.09 29.00 -20.51
N PRO A 88 -3.88 29.72 -19.69
CA PRO A 88 -4.80 29.08 -18.77
C PRO A 88 -5.90 28.38 -19.54
N ILE A 89 -6.23 27.17 -19.10
CA ILE A 89 -7.37 26.43 -19.64
C ILE A 89 -8.63 27.18 -19.24
N LYS A 90 -9.49 27.51 -20.20
CA LYS A 90 -10.79 28.12 -19.94
C LYS A 90 -11.68 27.13 -19.17
N ILE A 91 -11.69 27.23 -17.84
CA ILE A 91 -12.60 26.48 -17.00
C ILE A 91 -13.96 27.20 -17.01
N ARG A 92 -15.01 26.52 -17.45
CA ARG A 92 -16.38 27.06 -17.38
C ARG A 92 -16.75 27.35 -15.91
N ARG A 93 -17.51 28.42 -15.62
CA ARG A 93 -17.97 28.75 -14.26
C ARG A 93 -18.77 27.61 -13.62
N PRO A 94 -18.57 27.28 -12.32
CA PRO A 94 -19.28 26.20 -11.62
C PRO A 94 -20.79 26.25 -11.85
N SER A 95 -21.32 25.16 -12.40
CA SER A 95 -22.75 24.87 -12.32
C SER A 95 -23.08 24.46 -10.89
N ARG A 96 -24.32 24.67 -10.45
CA ARG A 96 -24.78 24.16 -9.16
C ARG A 96 -24.58 22.62 -9.11
N PRO A 97 -24.10 22.07 -7.99
CA PRO A 97 -23.90 20.62 -7.87
C PRO A 97 -25.22 19.87 -8.02
N THR A 98 -25.22 18.74 -8.74
CA THR A 98 -26.38 17.86 -8.86
C THR A 98 -26.60 17.06 -7.56
N PRO A 99 -27.81 16.52 -7.29
CA PRO A 99 -28.02 15.63 -6.15
C PRO A 99 -27.05 14.43 -6.15
N ALA A 100 -26.72 13.89 -7.33
CA ALA A 100 -25.73 12.82 -7.45
C ALA A 100 -24.31 13.27 -7.09
N GLN A 101 -23.94 14.53 -7.34
CA GLN A 101 -22.66 15.10 -6.92
C GLN A 101 -22.60 15.38 -5.41
N TRP A 102 -23.72 15.75 -4.78
CA TRP A 102 -23.81 15.82 -3.32
C TRP A 102 -23.69 14.44 -2.68
N LEU A 103 -24.34 13.43 -3.25
CA LEU A 103 -24.18 12.04 -2.83
C LEU A 103 -22.73 11.56 -2.98
N PHE A 104 -22.08 11.88 -4.10
CA PHE A 104 -20.65 11.62 -4.30
C PHE A 104 -19.81 12.24 -3.18
N ALA A 105 -20.03 13.53 -2.88
CA ALA A 105 -19.30 14.24 -1.83
C ALA A 105 -19.53 13.62 -0.44
N ALA A 106 -20.76 13.18 -0.13
CA ALA A 106 -21.07 12.49 1.11
C ALA A 106 -20.36 11.12 1.20
N ILE A 107 -20.41 10.31 0.15
CA ILE A 107 -19.72 9.00 0.11
C ILE A 107 -18.20 9.19 0.20
N LEU A 108 -17.65 10.18 -0.49
CA LEU A 108 -16.23 10.56 -0.41
C LEU A 108 -15.83 10.90 1.03
N ALA A 109 -16.60 11.76 1.72
CA ALA A 109 -16.31 12.15 3.09
C ALA A 109 -16.37 10.94 4.05
N LEU A 110 -17.37 10.07 3.90
CA LEU A 110 -17.46 8.83 4.67
C LEU A 110 -16.29 7.89 4.36
N GLY A 111 -15.89 7.77 3.08
CA GLY A 111 -14.75 6.97 2.65
C GLY A 111 -13.45 7.41 3.32
N ILE A 112 -13.16 8.72 3.31
CA ILE A 112 -11.99 9.29 3.98
C ILE A 112 -12.00 8.96 5.46
N ILE A 113 -13.13 9.12 6.15
CA ILE A 113 -13.26 8.84 7.58
C ILE A 113 -13.01 7.35 7.86
N PHE A 114 -13.77 6.46 7.22
CA PHE A 114 -13.72 5.02 7.52
C PHE A 114 -12.41 4.36 7.10
N GLN A 115 -11.83 4.76 5.97
CA GLN A 115 -10.55 4.19 5.53
C GLN A 115 -9.36 4.73 6.33
N SER A 116 -9.41 5.98 6.82
CA SER A 116 -8.31 6.53 7.64
C SER A 116 -8.38 6.09 9.10
N LEU A 117 -9.55 5.66 9.58
CA LEU A 117 -9.78 5.29 10.97
C LEU A 117 -8.79 4.24 11.54
N PRO A 118 -8.38 3.18 10.80
CA PRO A 118 -7.40 2.21 11.28
C PRO A 118 -5.99 2.77 11.54
N LEU A 119 -5.67 3.95 11.04
CA LEU A 119 -4.35 4.58 11.25
C LEU A 119 -4.43 5.86 12.07
N TYR A 120 -5.61 6.47 12.18
CA TYR A 120 -5.78 7.82 12.72
C TYR A 120 -5.25 7.98 14.14
N ARG A 121 -5.39 6.95 14.99
CA ARG A 121 -4.96 6.99 16.40
C ARG A 121 -3.45 6.75 16.59
N SER A 122 -2.73 6.42 15.54
CA SER A 122 -1.29 6.18 15.62
C SER A 122 -0.46 7.43 15.45
N GLY A 123 0.69 7.48 16.14
CA GLY A 123 1.61 8.62 16.10
C GLY A 123 1.04 9.88 16.77
N ILE A 124 0.10 9.73 17.71
CA ILE A 124 -0.48 10.85 18.47
C ILE A 124 0.38 11.13 19.70
N ALA A 125 0.79 12.40 19.87
CA ALA A 125 1.40 12.85 21.11
C ALA A 125 0.34 13.05 22.22
N ILE A 126 0.49 12.32 23.32
CA ILE A 126 -0.32 12.39 24.53
C ILE A 126 0.56 12.81 25.73
N PRO A 127 -0.01 13.27 26.86
CA PRO A 127 0.80 13.72 28.00
C PRO A 127 1.82 12.69 28.50
N GLN A 128 1.52 11.40 28.36
CA GLN A 128 2.37 10.30 28.80
C GLN A 128 3.45 9.89 27.78
N GLY A 129 3.38 10.35 26.52
CA GLY A 129 4.28 9.93 25.44
C GLY A 129 3.60 9.89 24.06
N PHE A 130 3.91 8.88 23.24
CA PHE A 130 3.27 8.65 21.93
C PHE A 130 2.36 7.43 21.95
N GLU A 131 1.14 7.59 21.45
CA GLU A 131 0.15 6.51 21.29
C GLU A 131 0.20 5.92 19.87
N PHE A 132 0.20 4.59 19.79
CA PHE A 132 0.12 3.82 18.55
C PHE A 132 -0.92 2.70 18.66
N GLN A 133 -1.61 2.40 17.55
CA GLN A 133 -2.35 1.14 17.41
C GLN A 133 -1.37 0.02 17.07
N GLU A 134 -1.36 -1.06 17.84
CA GLU A 134 -0.32 -2.10 17.77
C GLU A 134 -0.13 -2.66 16.35
N PHE A 135 -1.23 -2.99 15.67
CA PHE A 135 -1.18 -3.55 14.30
C PHE A 135 -0.56 -2.59 13.27
N SER A 136 -0.60 -1.28 13.52
CA SER A 136 -0.01 -0.30 12.60
C SER A 136 1.51 -0.22 12.74
N LEU A 137 2.08 -0.67 13.87
CA LEU A 137 3.51 -0.48 14.17
C LEU A 137 4.43 -1.27 13.23
N HIS A 138 4.00 -2.42 12.70
CA HIS A 138 4.86 -3.26 11.86
C HIS A 138 5.30 -2.52 10.58
N ASP A 139 4.35 -2.19 9.70
CA ASP A 139 4.63 -1.51 8.42
C ASP A 139 4.90 -0.02 8.59
N SER A 140 4.14 0.67 9.46
CA SER A 140 4.17 2.13 9.50
C SER A 140 5.49 2.67 10.05
N ILE A 141 6.05 2.04 11.09
CA ILE A 141 7.33 2.46 11.68
C ILE A 141 8.49 2.23 10.69
N TRP A 142 8.42 1.16 9.89
CA TRP A 142 9.36 0.94 8.80
C TRP A 142 9.32 2.12 7.81
N HIS A 143 8.14 2.47 7.30
CA HIS A 143 7.99 3.59 6.35
C HIS A 143 8.36 4.96 6.96
N ILE A 144 8.01 5.21 8.23
CA ILE A 144 8.40 6.44 8.93
C ILE A 144 9.92 6.60 8.97
N PHE A 145 10.65 5.53 9.30
CA PHE A 145 12.10 5.55 9.25
C PHE A 145 12.62 5.82 7.83
N LEU A 146 12.07 5.14 6.82
CA LEU A 146 12.48 5.37 5.43
C LEU A 146 12.25 6.81 4.99
N ILE A 147 11.09 7.41 5.30
CA ILE A 147 10.79 8.81 4.96
C ILE A 147 11.82 9.75 5.59
N ASP A 148 12.18 9.51 6.85
CA ASP A 148 13.14 10.35 7.56
C ASP A 148 14.56 10.17 7.03
N GLU A 149 14.99 8.95 6.69
CA GLU A 149 16.29 8.70 6.06
C GLU A 149 16.40 9.28 4.64
N LEU A 150 15.33 9.13 3.85
CA LEU A 150 15.27 9.60 2.46
C LEU A 150 15.35 11.13 2.33
N LYS A 151 15.18 11.87 3.44
CA LYS A 151 15.45 13.31 3.46
C LYS A 151 16.87 13.60 3.02
N ASP A 152 17.82 12.76 3.45
CA ASP A 152 19.24 13.05 3.32
C ASP A 152 19.99 11.97 2.51
N HIS A 153 19.56 10.71 2.56
CA HIS A 153 20.25 9.58 1.91
C HIS A 153 19.33 8.79 0.98
N MET A 154 19.78 8.53 -0.26
CA MET A 154 19.12 7.60 -1.19
C MET A 154 20.21 6.74 -1.85
N PRO A 155 20.18 5.39 -1.72
CA PRO A 155 19.18 4.59 -1.00
C PRO A 155 19.19 4.85 0.53
N PRO A 156 18.05 4.63 1.22
CA PRO A 156 18.00 4.79 2.68
C PRO A 156 18.75 3.64 3.35
N ARG A 157 19.28 3.88 4.56
CA ARG A 157 19.91 2.83 5.37
C ARG A 157 18.87 1.81 5.82
N HIS A 158 19.30 0.58 6.13
CA HIS A 158 18.40 -0.44 6.64
C HIS A 158 18.17 -0.27 8.16
N PRO A 159 16.94 -0.04 8.65
CA PRO A 159 16.68 0.23 10.07
C PRO A 159 17.02 -0.95 10.98
N GLY A 160 16.78 -2.16 10.49
CA GLY A 160 16.93 -3.42 11.23
C GLY A 160 18.27 -4.15 11.04
N PHE A 161 19.15 -3.63 10.17
CA PHE A 161 20.36 -4.32 9.73
C PHE A 161 21.47 -3.31 9.46
N SER A 162 22.14 -2.90 10.54
CA SER A 162 23.16 -1.86 10.47
C SER A 162 24.30 -2.26 9.52
N GLY A 163 24.79 -1.28 8.76
CA GLY A 163 25.80 -1.44 7.72
C GLY A 163 25.26 -1.75 6.32
N ALA A 164 23.94 -1.97 6.15
CA ALA A 164 23.33 -2.16 4.83
C ALA A 164 22.40 -1.00 4.43
N TYR A 165 22.11 -0.94 3.13
CA TYR A 165 21.11 -0.07 2.53
C TYR A 165 19.89 -0.87 2.11
N VAL A 166 18.74 -0.20 1.96
CA VAL A 166 17.52 -0.85 1.51
C VAL A 166 17.56 -1.04 0.00
N HIS A 167 17.73 -2.29 -0.43
CA HIS A 167 17.58 -2.73 -1.81
C HIS A 167 16.32 -3.57 -1.98
N ASN A 168 15.92 -3.80 -3.24
CA ASN A 168 14.79 -4.66 -3.64
C ASN A 168 13.44 -4.27 -2.98
N TYR A 169 13.26 -2.98 -2.69
CA TYR A 169 12.08 -2.46 -2.01
C TYR A 169 11.50 -1.22 -2.72
N HIS A 170 10.20 -0.98 -2.54
CA HIS A 170 9.44 0.10 -3.18
C HIS A 170 9.25 1.28 -2.23
N TYR A 171 10.10 2.30 -2.33
CA TYR A 171 10.04 3.49 -1.47
C TYR A 171 9.74 4.80 -2.22
N LEU A 172 9.14 4.74 -3.42
CA LEU A 172 8.87 5.96 -4.21
C LEU A 172 7.90 6.92 -3.51
N LEU A 173 6.87 6.39 -2.85
CA LEU A 173 5.96 7.24 -2.08
C LEU A 173 6.65 7.81 -0.85
N ASP A 174 7.50 7.04 -0.17
CA ASP A 174 8.30 7.53 0.96
C ASP A 174 9.16 8.71 0.52
N LEU A 175 9.78 8.61 -0.66
CA LEU A 175 10.59 9.66 -1.25
C LEU A 175 9.79 10.92 -1.59
N VAL A 176 8.57 10.75 -2.12
CA VAL A 176 7.65 11.87 -2.37
C VAL A 176 7.30 12.57 -1.06
N ILE A 177 6.97 11.81 -0.01
CA ILE A 177 6.66 12.40 1.31
C ILE A 177 7.89 13.08 1.90
N ALA A 178 9.07 12.44 1.84
CA ALA A 178 10.35 13.01 2.29
C ALA A 178 10.63 14.38 1.64
N SER A 179 10.35 14.51 0.33
CA SER A 179 10.51 15.79 -0.38
C SER A 179 9.61 16.91 0.16
N VAL A 180 8.42 16.55 0.66
CA VAL A 180 7.45 17.50 1.21
C VAL A 180 7.81 17.87 2.65
N VAL A 181 8.07 16.87 3.49
CA VAL A 181 8.38 17.09 4.92
C VAL A 181 9.78 17.67 5.15
N LYS A 182 10.69 17.63 4.17
CA LYS A 182 12.01 18.27 4.28
C LYS A 182 11.91 19.80 4.30
N TYR A 183 10.94 20.39 3.60
CA TYR A 183 10.84 21.86 3.44
C TYR A 183 9.64 22.48 4.14
N LEU A 184 8.65 21.68 4.52
CA LEU A 184 7.51 22.16 5.29
C LEU A 184 7.63 21.70 6.74
N PRO A 185 7.14 22.49 7.71
CA PRO A 185 7.13 22.13 9.13
C PRO A 185 6.03 21.09 9.41
N LEU A 186 6.05 19.97 8.68
CA LEU A 186 5.11 18.87 8.77
C LEU A 186 5.78 17.69 9.45
N SER A 187 5.09 17.09 10.43
CA SER A 187 5.55 15.85 11.06
C SER A 187 5.40 14.67 10.10
N THR A 188 6.43 13.83 10.02
CA THR A 188 6.39 12.56 9.27
C THR A 188 5.22 11.67 9.74
N TYR A 189 4.96 11.62 11.05
CA TYR A 189 3.85 10.89 11.65
C TYR A 189 2.49 11.41 11.18
N GLU A 190 2.31 12.73 11.17
CA GLU A 190 1.06 13.38 10.73
C GLU A 190 0.79 13.11 9.26
N MET A 191 1.85 13.20 8.44
CA MET A 191 1.77 12.90 7.02
C MET A 191 1.40 11.45 6.76
N TYR A 192 2.07 10.51 7.43
CA TYR A 192 1.87 9.08 7.19
C TYR A 192 0.53 8.56 7.74
N TYR A 193 0.16 8.91 8.98
CA TYR A 193 -1.02 8.31 9.64
C TYR A 193 -2.34 9.02 9.34
N ARG A 194 -2.33 10.29 8.90
CA ARG A 194 -3.57 11.07 8.73
C ARG A 194 -3.71 11.67 7.34
N VAL A 195 -2.73 12.44 6.88
CA VAL A 195 -2.85 13.17 5.61
C VAL A 195 -2.81 12.21 4.42
N LEU A 196 -1.88 11.26 4.39
CA LEU A 196 -1.69 10.34 3.27
C LEU A 196 -2.85 9.34 3.10
N PRO A 197 -3.40 8.68 4.15
CA PRO A 197 -4.58 7.84 4.02
C PRO A 197 -5.79 8.60 3.50
N ALA A 198 -6.03 9.82 4.00
CA ALA A 198 -7.11 10.69 3.53
C ALA A 198 -6.92 11.07 2.06
N PHE A 199 -5.70 11.42 1.66
CA PHE A 199 -5.36 11.73 0.27
C PHE A 199 -5.56 10.51 -0.66
N ALA A 200 -5.06 9.34 -0.27
CA ALA A 200 -5.20 8.10 -1.03
C ALA A 200 -6.68 7.72 -1.20
N SER A 201 -7.47 7.82 -0.12
CA SER A 201 -8.92 7.58 -0.15
C SER A 201 -9.65 8.57 -1.05
N ALA A 202 -9.29 9.86 -1.00
CA ALA A 202 -9.89 10.89 -1.84
C ALA A 202 -9.57 10.69 -3.34
N MET A 203 -8.31 10.39 -3.66
CA MET A 203 -7.88 10.11 -5.03
C MET A 203 -8.52 8.84 -5.58
N MET A 204 -8.58 7.77 -4.77
CA MET A 204 -9.32 6.56 -5.13
C MET A 204 -10.78 6.87 -5.45
N SER A 205 -11.45 7.57 -4.55
CA SER A 205 -12.88 7.86 -4.65
C SER A 205 -13.19 8.66 -5.91
N LEU A 206 -12.39 9.70 -6.17
CA LEU A 206 -12.50 10.52 -7.36
C LEU A 206 -12.22 9.70 -8.63
N GLY A 207 -11.17 8.87 -8.61
CA GLY A 207 -10.81 8.00 -9.73
C GLY A 207 -11.90 7.01 -10.10
N VAL A 208 -12.44 6.28 -9.11
CA VAL A 208 -13.55 5.33 -9.31
C VAL A 208 -14.77 6.05 -9.88
N PHE A 209 -15.18 7.18 -9.30
CA PHE A 209 -16.33 7.93 -9.77
C PHE A 209 -16.14 8.38 -11.24
N VAL A 210 -14.97 8.92 -11.57
CA VAL A 210 -14.64 9.36 -12.94
C VAL A 210 -14.62 8.19 -13.93
N LEU A 211 -13.96 7.08 -13.58
CA LEU A 211 -13.87 5.88 -14.43
C LEU A 211 -15.26 5.36 -14.79
N VAL A 212 -16.11 5.15 -13.78
CA VAL A 212 -17.44 4.56 -13.97
C VAL A 212 -18.35 5.49 -14.73
N ARG A 213 -18.28 6.80 -14.43
CA ARG A 213 -19.01 7.80 -15.20
C ARG A 213 -18.56 7.83 -16.67
N LYS A 214 -17.26 7.70 -16.96
CA LYS A 214 -16.76 7.69 -18.35
C LYS A 214 -17.26 6.45 -19.11
N ILE A 215 -17.23 5.28 -18.47
CA ILE A 215 -17.64 4.01 -19.08
C ILE A 215 -19.17 3.95 -19.28
N PHE A 216 -19.95 4.20 -18.22
CA PHE A 216 -21.40 3.94 -18.21
C PHE A 216 -22.27 5.19 -18.36
N ARG A 217 -21.66 6.39 -18.41
CA ARG A 217 -22.36 7.68 -18.58
C ARG A 217 -23.44 7.95 -17.54
N SER A 218 -23.29 7.42 -16.33
CA SER A 218 -24.27 7.50 -15.24
C SER A 218 -23.60 7.89 -13.93
N GLU A 219 -23.98 9.05 -13.35
CA GLU A 219 -23.50 9.49 -12.03
C GLU A 219 -24.03 8.58 -10.90
N THR A 220 -25.25 8.05 -11.05
CA THR A 220 -25.83 7.11 -10.06
C THR A 220 -25.05 5.79 -10.03
N THR A 221 -24.72 5.24 -11.20
CA THR A 221 -23.90 4.03 -11.30
C THR A 221 -22.50 4.28 -10.72
N ALA A 222 -21.93 5.46 -10.97
CA ALA A 222 -20.66 5.88 -10.37
C ALA A 222 -20.70 5.96 -8.83
N ASN A 223 -21.78 6.49 -8.25
CA ASN A 223 -21.97 6.50 -6.79
C ASN A 223 -22.12 5.09 -6.19
N ILE A 224 -22.85 4.20 -6.87
CA ILE A 224 -22.97 2.79 -6.44
C ILE A 224 -21.60 2.12 -6.50
N ALA A 225 -20.85 2.30 -7.59
CA ALA A 225 -19.50 1.76 -7.72
C ALA A 225 -18.56 2.30 -6.65
N LEU A 226 -18.67 3.58 -6.30
CA LEU A 226 -17.88 4.20 -5.26
C LEU A 226 -18.18 3.58 -3.89
N GLY A 227 -19.47 3.41 -3.55
CA GLY A 227 -19.87 2.73 -2.31
C GLY A 227 -19.34 1.29 -2.24
N ILE A 228 -19.41 0.55 -3.36
CA ILE A 228 -18.82 -0.79 -3.45
C ILE A 228 -17.31 -0.70 -3.26
N ALA A 229 -16.59 0.11 -4.03
CA ALA A 229 -15.13 0.21 -3.95
C ALA A 229 -14.63 0.54 -2.53
N LEU A 230 -15.31 1.42 -1.79
CA LEU A 230 -14.85 1.85 -0.47
C LEU A 230 -15.20 0.88 0.65
N PHE A 231 -16.37 0.26 0.59
CA PHE A 231 -16.94 -0.47 1.73
C PHE A 231 -17.11 -1.96 1.50
N SER A 232 -16.86 -2.47 0.28
CA SER A 232 -17.10 -3.87 -0.02
C SER A 232 -16.06 -4.83 0.59
N GLY A 233 -16.56 -5.83 1.30
CA GLY A 233 -15.83 -6.97 1.81
C GLY A 233 -16.20 -8.24 1.04
N ASN A 234 -15.96 -9.40 1.66
CA ASN A 234 -16.13 -10.73 1.07
C ASN A 234 -17.35 -11.46 1.67
N ALA A 235 -17.58 -12.72 1.28
CA ALA A 235 -18.70 -13.55 1.70
C ALA A 235 -18.61 -14.12 3.12
N SER A 236 -17.59 -13.77 3.93
CA SER A 236 -17.28 -14.50 5.17
C SER A 236 -18.39 -14.39 6.20
N TRP A 237 -19.06 -13.24 6.28
CA TRP A 237 -20.21 -13.03 7.16
C TRP A 237 -21.38 -13.96 6.81
N PHE A 238 -21.58 -14.28 5.51
CA PHE A 238 -22.62 -15.20 5.08
C PHE A 238 -22.28 -16.64 5.49
N VAL A 239 -20.99 -17.00 5.46
CA VAL A 239 -20.52 -18.32 5.88
C VAL A 239 -20.79 -18.60 7.37
N GLN A 240 -20.86 -17.57 8.21
CA GLN A 240 -21.23 -17.75 9.62
C GLN A 240 -22.61 -18.41 9.77
N PHE A 241 -23.58 -18.13 8.89
CA PHE A 241 -24.89 -18.81 8.91
C PHE A 241 -24.80 -20.28 8.53
N LEU A 242 -23.81 -20.66 7.72
CA LEU A 242 -23.60 -22.04 7.29
C LEU A 242 -22.79 -22.86 8.31
N ARG A 243 -21.87 -22.21 9.03
CA ARG A 243 -20.93 -22.87 9.96
C ARG A 243 -21.30 -22.72 11.44
N GLY A 244 -22.28 -21.88 11.75
CA GLY A 244 -22.71 -21.60 13.11
C GLY A 244 -21.96 -20.42 13.74
N PRO A 245 -22.39 -20.00 14.94
CA PRO A 245 -21.94 -18.77 15.60
C PRO A 245 -20.46 -18.77 15.98
N GLU A 246 -19.86 -19.95 16.19
CA GLU A 246 -18.44 -20.10 16.55
C GLU A 246 -17.49 -19.70 15.41
N PHE A 247 -17.98 -19.66 14.16
CA PHE A 247 -17.18 -19.22 13.03
C PHE A 247 -16.93 -17.71 13.11
N GLN A 248 -15.69 -17.35 13.41
CA GLN A 248 -15.22 -15.96 13.41
C GLN A 248 -14.94 -15.53 11.98
N PHE A 249 -15.92 -14.86 11.36
CA PHE A 249 -15.73 -14.32 10.01
C PHE A 249 -14.79 -13.12 10.03
N SER A 250 -13.96 -13.00 9.00
CA SER A 250 -13.05 -11.87 8.81
C SER A 250 -13.00 -11.48 7.34
N SER A 251 -12.58 -10.25 7.06
CA SER A 251 -12.40 -9.82 5.67
C SER A 251 -11.21 -10.48 4.97
N ILE A 252 -10.36 -11.20 5.70
CA ILE A 252 -9.23 -11.97 5.16
C ILE A 252 -9.46 -13.48 5.13
N THR A 253 -10.68 -13.94 5.48
CA THR A 253 -11.07 -15.36 5.57
C THR A 253 -10.70 -16.16 4.32
N PHE A 254 -10.81 -15.56 3.13
CA PHE A 254 -10.54 -16.23 1.85
C PHE A 254 -9.18 -15.82 1.25
N MET A 255 -8.22 -15.43 2.08
CA MET A 255 -6.84 -15.06 1.74
C MET A 255 -6.63 -13.67 1.12
N LEU A 256 -7.53 -13.13 0.30
CA LEU A 256 -7.31 -11.81 -0.29
C LEU A 256 -7.66 -10.67 0.67
N ASP A 257 -6.87 -9.60 0.61
CA ASP A 257 -7.12 -8.40 1.41
C ASP A 257 -8.13 -7.48 0.72
N PRO A 258 -9.21 -7.05 1.42
CA PRO A 258 -10.05 -5.98 0.93
C PRO A 258 -9.30 -4.64 0.97
N LEU A 259 -9.81 -3.65 0.24
CA LEU A 259 -9.22 -2.32 0.16
C LEU A 259 -9.12 -1.60 1.51
N ILE A 260 -10.05 -1.85 2.43
CA ILE A 260 -10.01 -1.23 3.76
C ILE A 260 -8.81 -1.71 4.60
N ASN A 261 -8.43 -2.98 4.48
CA ASN A 261 -7.28 -3.54 5.18
C ASN A 261 -5.98 -3.02 4.60
N MET A 262 -5.95 -2.76 3.29
CA MET A 262 -4.76 -2.21 2.65
C MET A 262 -4.40 -0.81 3.13
N MET A 263 -5.35 -0.05 3.70
CA MET A 263 -5.07 1.33 4.12
C MET A 263 -4.08 1.41 5.29
N VAL A 264 -3.84 0.29 6.01
CA VAL A 264 -2.73 0.22 6.98
C VAL A 264 -1.36 0.45 6.34
N ASN A 265 -1.27 0.25 5.02
CA ASN A 265 -0.14 0.59 4.18
C ASN A 265 -0.62 1.50 3.02
N PRO A 266 -0.57 2.84 3.18
CA PRO A 266 -1.07 3.77 2.16
C PRO A 266 -0.41 3.62 0.78
N HIS A 267 0.78 3.02 0.69
CA HIS A 267 1.47 2.71 -0.58
C HIS A 267 0.66 1.73 -1.41
N ALA A 268 0.08 0.73 -0.75
CA ALA A 268 -0.74 -0.28 -1.39
C ALA A 268 -2.08 0.30 -1.90
N VAL A 269 -2.53 1.44 -1.37
CA VAL A 269 -3.76 2.11 -1.82
C VAL A 269 -3.49 3.16 -2.89
N ILE A 270 -2.41 3.95 -2.81
CA ILE A 270 -2.14 5.03 -3.78
C ILE A 270 -1.91 4.52 -5.21
N VAL A 271 -1.42 3.30 -5.35
CA VAL A 271 -1.17 2.66 -6.65
C VAL A 271 -2.46 2.45 -7.45
N LEU A 272 -3.62 2.36 -6.79
CA LEU A 272 -4.92 2.10 -7.41
C LEU A 272 -5.52 3.33 -8.13
N PRO A 273 -5.56 4.56 -7.58
CA PRO A 273 -5.90 5.74 -8.38
C PRO A 273 -4.88 6.00 -9.49
N VAL A 274 -3.59 5.68 -9.31
CA VAL A 274 -2.59 5.77 -10.39
C VAL A 274 -2.94 4.82 -11.55
N MET A 275 -3.28 3.57 -11.22
CA MET A 275 -3.81 2.59 -12.19
C MET A 275 -5.05 3.11 -12.92
N ILE A 276 -6.02 3.68 -12.20
CA ILE A 276 -7.25 4.24 -12.80
C ILE A 276 -6.90 5.42 -13.72
N GLY A 277 -5.95 6.28 -13.33
CA GLY A 277 -5.42 7.36 -14.17
C GLY A 277 -4.86 6.84 -15.48
N GLY A 278 -4.00 5.81 -15.42
CA GLY A 278 -3.44 5.15 -16.61
C GLY A 278 -4.52 4.56 -17.52
N LEU A 279 -5.52 3.87 -16.95
CA LEU A 279 -6.66 3.32 -17.71
C LEU A 279 -7.47 4.42 -18.41
N LEU A 280 -7.75 5.53 -17.71
CA LEU A 280 -8.47 6.67 -18.29
C LEU A 280 -7.68 7.35 -19.41
N PHE A 281 -6.35 7.50 -19.26
CA PHE A 281 -5.51 8.04 -20.33
C PHE A 281 -5.44 7.09 -21.54
N LEU A 282 -5.44 5.78 -21.30
CA LEU A 282 -5.53 4.78 -22.37
C LEU A 282 -6.87 4.87 -23.10
N MET A 283 -7.99 5.09 -22.39
CA MET A 283 -9.29 5.35 -23.01
C MET A 283 -9.31 6.63 -23.86
N HIS A 284 -8.62 7.70 -23.44
CA HIS A 284 -8.49 8.91 -24.27
C HIS A 284 -7.66 8.66 -25.54
N LYS A 285 -6.70 7.73 -25.48
CA LYS A 285 -5.89 7.34 -26.66
C LYS A 285 -6.77 6.62 -27.67
N GLU A 286 -7.64 5.73 -27.18
CA GLU A 286 -8.66 5.06 -27.99
C GLU A 286 -9.68 6.02 -28.60
N GLU A 287 -9.92 7.16 -27.96
CA GLU A 287 -10.72 8.28 -28.48
C GLU A 287 -9.95 9.16 -29.50
N GLY A 288 -8.69 8.80 -29.83
CA GLY A 288 -7.88 9.43 -30.87
C GLY A 288 -6.80 10.40 -30.37
N VAL A 289 -6.67 10.62 -29.06
CA VAL A 289 -5.70 11.57 -28.49
C VAL A 289 -4.35 10.88 -28.24
N LYS A 290 -3.45 10.90 -29.23
CA LYS A 290 -2.21 10.10 -29.21
C LYS A 290 -1.33 10.38 -27.98
N GLU A 291 -1.23 11.64 -27.55
CA GLU A 291 -0.39 12.05 -26.42
C GLU A 291 -0.84 11.45 -25.09
N SER A 292 -2.12 11.08 -24.93
CA SER A 292 -2.58 10.43 -23.70
C SER A 292 -1.96 9.04 -23.53
N GLY A 293 -1.45 8.40 -24.60
CA GLY A 293 -0.65 7.19 -24.48
C GLY A 293 0.59 7.37 -23.62
N MET A 294 1.27 8.50 -23.72
CA MET A 294 2.46 8.79 -22.91
C MET A 294 2.10 9.12 -21.45
N LEU A 295 0.94 9.75 -21.22
CA LEU A 295 0.42 9.95 -19.87
C LEU A 295 -0.02 8.62 -19.23
N ALA A 296 -0.56 7.68 -20.02
CA ALA A 296 -0.83 6.33 -19.56
C ALA A 296 0.48 5.60 -19.18
N ALA A 297 1.51 5.71 -20.03
CA ALA A 297 2.82 5.13 -19.75
C ALA A 297 3.47 5.71 -18.49
N LEU A 298 3.35 7.03 -18.28
CA LEU A 298 3.80 7.69 -17.05
C LEU A 298 3.10 7.12 -15.82
N CYS A 299 1.77 7.03 -15.82
CA CYS A 299 1.02 6.49 -14.69
C CYS A 299 1.33 5.02 -14.44
N PHE A 300 1.33 4.18 -15.48
CA PHE A 300 1.64 2.76 -15.32
C PHE A 300 3.09 2.53 -14.89
N GLY A 301 4.04 3.27 -15.45
CA GLY A 301 5.46 3.07 -15.16
C GLY A 301 5.85 3.41 -13.73
N VAL A 302 5.26 4.45 -13.13
CA VAL A 302 5.56 4.80 -11.72
C VAL A 302 4.95 3.82 -10.71
N MET A 303 4.01 2.96 -11.12
CA MET A 303 3.36 2.01 -10.20
C MET A 303 4.36 1.04 -9.56
N ILE A 304 5.42 0.63 -10.28
CA ILE A 304 6.44 -0.29 -9.73
C ILE A 304 7.11 0.28 -8.47
N GLY A 305 7.33 1.61 -8.43
CA GLY A 305 7.97 2.28 -7.31
C GLY A 305 7.05 2.50 -6.10
N PHE A 306 5.73 2.53 -6.31
CA PHE A 306 4.75 2.58 -5.22
C PHE A 306 4.43 1.20 -4.67
N LYS A 307 4.23 0.22 -5.56
CA LYS A 307 4.00 -1.17 -5.21
C LYS A 307 4.34 -2.07 -6.38
N ALA A 308 5.39 -2.88 -6.24
CA ALA A 308 5.90 -3.72 -7.32
C ALA A 308 4.83 -4.65 -7.93
N TRP A 309 3.94 -5.21 -7.11
CA TRP A 309 2.84 -6.07 -7.56
C TRP A 309 1.91 -5.39 -8.56
N GLY A 310 1.59 -4.10 -8.34
CA GLY A 310 0.75 -3.32 -9.25
C GLY A 310 1.43 -3.02 -10.57
N GLY A 311 2.71 -2.64 -10.52
CA GLY A 311 3.54 -2.40 -11.71
C GLY A 311 3.64 -3.64 -12.60
N LEU A 312 4.04 -4.78 -12.01
CA LEU A 312 4.14 -6.05 -12.74
C LEU A 312 2.79 -6.45 -13.36
N LEU A 313 1.70 -6.36 -12.60
CA LEU A 313 0.37 -6.72 -13.08
C LEU A 313 -0.08 -5.85 -14.26
N VAL A 314 0.11 -4.52 -14.17
CA VAL A 314 -0.33 -3.61 -15.24
C VAL A 314 0.54 -3.71 -16.48
N THR A 315 1.84 -3.96 -16.33
CA THR A 315 2.77 -4.12 -17.45
C THR A 315 2.51 -5.41 -18.22
N LEU A 316 2.24 -6.52 -17.52
CA LEU A 316 1.78 -7.77 -18.18
C LEU A 316 0.44 -7.58 -18.90
N ALA A 317 -0.51 -6.86 -18.29
CA ALA A 317 -1.80 -6.56 -18.89
C ALA A 317 -1.68 -5.64 -20.12
N LEU A 318 -0.81 -4.63 -20.06
CA LEU A 318 -0.51 -3.72 -21.17
C LEU A 318 0.23 -4.44 -22.31
N ALA A 319 1.13 -5.37 -21.99
CA ALA A 319 1.80 -6.21 -22.99
C ALA A 319 0.78 -7.07 -23.74
N ALA A 320 -0.14 -7.73 -23.04
CA ALA A 320 -1.23 -8.49 -23.66
C ALA A 320 -2.10 -7.59 -24.55
N ALA A 321 -2.50 -6.41 -24.07
CA ALA A 321 -3.24 -5.44 -24.86
C ALA A 321 -2.45 -5.00 -26.11
N THR A 322 -1.15 -4.74 -25.98
CA THR A 322 -0.27 -4.31 -27.08
C THR A 322 -0.17 -5.36 -28.18
N VAL A 323 0.00 -6.64 -27.80
CA VAL A 323 0.02 -7.76 -28.74
C VAL A 323 -1.32 -7.88 -29.46
N VAL A 324 -2.43 -7.88 -28.71
CA VAL A 324 -3.77 -8.01 -29.29
C VAL A 324 -4.10 -6.85 -30.24
N MET A 325 -3.79 -5.61 -29.86
CA MET A 325 -4.01 -4.44 -30.71
C MET A 325 -3.11 -4.46 -31.96
N SER A 326 -1.86 -4.89 -31.83
CA SER A 326 -0.94 -4.99 -32.96
C SER A 326 -1.34 -6.09 -33.95
N VAL A 327 -1.75 -7.26 -33.45
CA VAL A 327 -2.06 -8.42 -34.29
C VAL A 327 -3.48 -8.33 -34.87
N LEU A 328 -4.49 -8.09 -34.02
CA LEU A 328 -5.89 -8.13 -34.43
C LEU A 328 -6.40 -6.79 -34.98
N LYS A 329 -5.86 -5.67 -34.51
CA LYS A 329 -6.28 -4.32 -34.93
C LYS A 329 -5.26 -3.60 -35.81
N ARG A 330 -4.06 -4.18 -36.02
CA ARG A 330 -2.96 -3.57 -36.79
C ARG A 330 -2.56 -2.18 -36.27
N ASP A 331 -2.82 -1.90 -34.99
CA ASP A 331 -2.42 -0.65 -34.35
C ASP A 331 -1.16 -0.88 -33.52
N HIS A 332 -0.01 -0.57 -34.14
CA HIS A 332 1.31 -0.72 -33.53
C HIS A 332 1.66 0.41 -32.56
N SER A 333 0.82 1.44 -32.43
CA SER A 333 1.13 2.60 -31.58
C SER A 333 1.15 2.29 -30.08
N TYR A 334 0.64 1.12 -29.66
CA TYR A 334 0.71 0.64 -28.29
C TYR A 334 2.10 0.13 -27.89
N TRP A 335 2.96 -0.25 -28.85
CA TRP A 335 4.36 -0.60 -28.54
C TRP A 335 5.13 0.57 -27.93
N LEU A 336 4.87 1.80 -28.40
CA LEU A 336 5.47 2.99 -27.81
C LEU A 336 4.98 3.21 -26.37
N VAL A 337 3.70 2.93 -26.09
CA VAL A 337 3.13 3.03 -24.73
C VAL A 337 3.78 1.99 -23.82
N LEU A 338 3.86 0.72 -24.25
CA LEU A 338 4.52 -0.34 -23.50
C LEU A 338 6.01 -0.05 -23.28
N GLY A 339 6.74 0.33 -24.33
CA GLY A 339 8.16 0.65 -24.23
C GLY A 339 8.45 1.83 -23.29
N ALA A 340 7.61 2.86 -23.31
CA ALA A 340 7.71 3.98 -22.38
C ALA A 340 7.38 3.57 -20.93
N THR A 341 6.34 2.74 -20.72
CA THR A 341 6.02 2.18 -19.39
C THR A 341 7.23 1.42 -18.83
N VAL A 342 7.75 0.44 -19.60
CA VAL A 342 8.90 -0.37 -19.18
C VAL A 342 10.15 0.49 -19.00
N GLY A 343 10.37 1.50 -19.83
CA GLY A 343 11.46 2.45 -19.67
C GLY A 343 11.40 3.21 -18.34
N ILE A 344 10.23 3.70 -17.95
CA ILE A 344 10.03 4.37 -16.66
C ILE A 344 10.19 3.38 -15.51
N GLU A 345 9.67 2.16 -15.64
CA GLU A 345 9.86 1.11 -14.63
C GLU A 345 11.34 0.80 -14.43
N MET A 346 12.11 0.67 -15.52
CA MET A 346 13.56 0.43 -15.46
C MET A 346 14.32 1.59 -14.80
N ILE A 347 13.94 2.84 -15.08
CA ILE A 347 14.52 4.02 -14.40
C ILE A 347 14.34 3.91 -12.88
N ILE A 348 13.18 3.47 -12.42
CA ILE A 348 12.86 3.36 -10.99
C ILE A 348 13.47 2.10 -10.36
N PHE A 349 13.35 0.96 -11.04
CA PHE A 349 13.66 -0.36 -10.49
C PHE A 349 15.15 -0.67 -10.51
N LEU A 350 15.86 -0.38 -11.61
CA LEU A 350 17.27 -0.80 -11.76
C LEU A 350 18.20 -0.20 -10.70
N PRO A 351 18.10 1.09 -10.32
CA PRO A 351 19.00 1.66 -9.30
C PRO A 351 18.81 1.09 -7.90
N VAL A 352 17.65 0.48 -7.63
CA VAL A 352 17.30 -0.05 -6.30
C VAL A 352 17.32 -1.57 -6.26
N PHE A 353 17.60 -2.21 -7.40
CA PHE A 353 17.65 -3.65 -7.55
C PHE A 353 19.05 -4.18 -7.22
N ASP A 354 19.10 -5.19 -6.37
CA ASP A 354 20.31 -5.95 -6.10
C ASP A 354 20.08 -7.43 -6.47
N PRO A 355 20.72 -7.94 -7.53
CA PRO A 355 20.52 -9.32 -7.98
C PRO A 355 20.99 -10.38 -6.97
N GLN A 356 21.89 -10.04 -6.04
CA GLN A 356 22.40 -11.00 -5.05
C GLN A 356 21.35 -11.29 -3.97
N THR A 357 20.56 -10.27 -3.63
CA THR A 357 19.55 -10.33 -2.57
C THR A 357 18.11 -10.40 -3.11
N ALA A 358 17.89 -10.24 -4.41
CA ALA A 358 16.56 -10.22 -5.01
C ALA A 358 15.74 -11.51 -4.75
N ALA A 359 14.45 -11.33 -4.50
CA ALA A 359 13.47 -12.41 -4.32
C ALA A 359 12.43 -12.38 -5.44
N GLY A 360 12.46 -13.38 -6.32
CA GLY A 360 11.49 -13.52 -7.40
C GLY A 360 10.19 -14.22 -6.99
N LEU A 361 9.34 -14.43 -8.00
CA LEU A 361 8.20 -15.33 -7.91
C LEU A 361 8.66 -16.78 -7.98
N VAL A 362 8.18 -17.61 -7.05
CA VAL A 362 8.44 -19.05 -7.00
C VAL A 362 7.14 -19.77 -7.33
N PHE A 363 7.18 -20.68 -8.29
CA PHE A 363 6.00 -21.45 -8.69
C PHE A 363 5.66 -22.50 -7.61
N VAL A 364 4.59 -22.25 -6.85
CA VAL A 364 4.11 -23.11 -5.75
C VAL A 364 2.58 -23.21 -5.84
N PRO A 365 2.06 -23.93 -6.86
CA PRO A 365 0.63 -23.92 -7.15
C PRO A 365 -0.19 -24.49 -6.00
N GLY A 366 -1.30 -23.82 -5.69
CA GLY A 366 -2.23 -24.23 -4.62
C GLY A 366 -1.81 -23.85 -3.21
N TRP A 367 -0.63 -23.22 -3.00
CA TRP A 367 -0.20 -22.82 -1.65
C TRP A 367 -1.23 -21.93 -0.94
N THR A 368 -1.75 -20.92 -1.63
CA THR A 368 -2.76 -20.01 -1.08
C THR A 368 -4.05 -20.74 -0.70
N LEU A 369 -4.48 -21.71 -1.51
CA LEU A 369 -5.68 -22.51 -1.24
C LEU A 369 -5.49 -23.40 -0.01
N LYS A 370 -4.35 -24.07 0.07
CA LYS A 370 -3.98 -24.90 1.20
C LYS A 370 -3.92 -24.09 2.50
N ARG A 371 -3.29 -22.91 2.48
CA ARG A 371 -3.25 -22.02 3.65
C ARG A 371 -4.62 -21.50 4.05
N MET A 372 -5.52 -21.25 3.10
CA MET A 372 -6.90 -20.86 3.39
C MET A 372 -7.63 -21.88 4.25
N VAL A 373 -7.41 -23.18 4.02
CA VAL A 373 -8.07 -24.27 4.76
C VAL A 373 -7.29 -24.75 5.98
N GLU A 374 -5.98 -24.51 6.07
CA GLU A 374 -5.15 -24.89 7.22
C GLU A 374 -5.11 -23.85 8.35
N ASP A 375 -5.08 -22.56 8.01
CA ASP A 375 -4.84 -21.48 8.97
C ASP A 375 -6.11 -21.19 9.80
N PRO A 376 -6.05 -21.26 11.14
CA PRO A 376 -7.19 -21.02 12.02
C PRO A 376 -7.84 -19.64 11.86
N THR A 377 -7.09 -18.65 11.38
CA THR A 377 -7.55 -17.26 11.17
C THR A 377 -8.20 -17.03 9.80
N ARG A 378 -8.18 -18.06 8.92
CA ARG A 378 -8.72 -18.01 7.56
C ARG A 378 -10.05 -18.74 7.49
N TYR A 379 -10.29 -19.46 6.39
CA TYR A 379 -11.50 -20.26 6.28
C TYR A 379 -11.45 -21.47 7.22
N ASN A 380 -10.28 -22.07 7.45
CA ASN A 380 -10.07 -23.14 8.44
C ASN A 380 -11.03 -24.34 8.26
N LEU A 381 -10.64 -25.27 7.38
CA LEU A 381 -11.23 -26.59 7.19
C LEU A 381 -10.15 -27.68 7.39
N PRO A 382 -9.80 -28.04 8.64
CA PRO A 382 -8.76 -29.03 8.90
C PRO A 382 -9.04 -30.40 8.25
N ARG A 383 -10.32 -30.75 8.09
CA ARG A 383 -10.74 -31.96 7.38
C ARG A 383 -10.24 -31.99 5.92
N TYR A 384 -10.21 -30.86 5.22
CA TYR A 384 -9.74 -30.80 3.84
C TYR A 384 -8.24 -31.08 3.78
N ALA A 385 -7.46 -30.49 4.70
CA ALA A 385 -6.02 -30.76 4.81
C ALA A 385 -5.73 -32.25 5.10
N LEU A 386 -6.50 -32.89 6.00
CA LEU A 386 -6.37 -34.31 6.29
C LEU A 386 -6.74 -35.20 5.09
N LEU A 387 -7.82 -34.86 4.37
CA LEU A 387 -8.22 -35.59 3.17
C LEU A 387 -7.19 -35.42 2.04
N GLU A 388 -6.61 -34.23 1.88
CA GLU A 388 -5.53 -33.98 0.90
C GLU A 388 -4.34 -34.88 1.19
N GLN A 389 -3.90 -34.97 2.45
CA GLN A 389 -2.80 -35.83 2.88
C GLN A 389 -3.11 -37.31 2.62
N TYR A 390 -4.31 -37.77 2.99
CA TYR A 390 -4.76 -39.14 2.76
C TYR A 390 -4.78 -39.50 1.26
N TYR A 391 -5.45 -38.70 0.43
CA TYR A 391 -5.57 -39.01 -1.00
C TYR A 391 -4.24 -38.87 -1.75
N ARG A 392 -3.34 -38.00 -1.28
CA ARG A 392 -1.98 -37.92 -1.82
C ARG A 392 -1.18 -39.17 -1.49
N ALA A 393 -1.30 -39.71 -0.27
CA ALA A 393 -0.64 -40.95 0.14
C ALA A 393 -1.21 -42.18 -0.58
N ASP A 394 -2.53 -42.21 -0.80
CA ASP A 394 -3.26 -43.26 -1.52
C ASP A 394 -3.09 -43.19 -3.05
N GLY A 395 -2.49 -42.12 -3.59
CA GLY A 395 -2.37 -41.89 -5.04
C GLY A 395 -3.71 -41.59 -5.74
N ASN A 396 -4.74 -41.18 -4.99
CA ASN A 396 -6.08 -40.92 -5.50
C ASN A 396 -6.20 -39.49 -6.08
N TRP A 397 -5.62 -39.29 -7.26
CA TRP A 397 -5.55 -37.99 -7.93
C TRP A 397 -6.92 -37.39 -8.27
N LEU A 398 -7.95 -38.23 -8.51
CA LEU A 398 -9.31 -37.75 -8.79
C LEU A 398 -9.93 -37.08 -7.56
N ARG A 399 -9.81 -37.71 -6.38
CA ARG A 399 -10.30 -37.12 -5.13
C ARG A 399 -9.49 -35.89 -4.73
N LEU A 400 -8.19 -35.89 -5.00
CA LEU A 400 -7.35 -34.71 -4.81
C LEU A 400 -7.79 -33.53 -5.71
N ALA A 401 -8.05 -33.79 -7.00
CA ALA A 401 -8.55 -32.78 -7.92
C ALA A 401 -9.91 -32.23 -7.48
N GLN A 402 -10.81 -33.08 -6.97
CA GLN A 402 -12.09 -32.67 -6.41
C GLN A 402 -11.91 -31.71 -5.22
N ILE A 403 -10.99 -31.98 -4.30
CA ILE A 403 -10.67 -31.08 -3.17
C ILE A 403 -10.18 -29.73 -3.70
N ASN A 404 -9.20 -29.73 -4.60
CA ASN A 404 -8.63 -28.50 -5.16
C ASN A 404 -9.69 -27.66 -5.89
N VAL A 405 -10.61 -28.28 -6.63
CA VAL A 405 -11.73 -27.57 -7.28
C VAL A 405 -12.65 -26.92 -6.24
N ASN A 406 -12.95 -27.61 -5.14
CA ASN A 406 -13.75 -27.05 -4.06
C ASN A 406 -13.04 -25.87 -3.38
N GLU A 407 -11.72 -25.97 -3.16
CA GLU A 407 -10.94 -24.87 -2.60
C GLU A 407 -10.87 -23.66 -3.53
N VAL A 408 -10.67 -23.87 -4.83
CA VAL A 408 -10.75 -22.79 -5.84
C VAL A 408 -12.13 -22.15 -5.81
N PHE A 409 -13.20 -22.94 -5.73
CA PHE A 409 -14.56 -22.43 -5.62
C PHE A 409 -14.74 -21.56 -4.36
N LEU A 410 -14.28 -22.03 -3.19
CA LEU A 410 -14.32 -21.28 -1.94
C LEU A 410 -13.52 -19.97 -2.04
N TYR A 411 -12.32 -20.02 -2.62
CA TYR A 411 -11.48 -18.85 -2.84
C TYR A 411 -12.14 -17.83 -3.77
N ILE A 412 -12.62 -18.25 -4.95
CA ILE A 412 -13.23 -17.34 -5.93
C ILE A 412 -14.56 -16.81 -5.42
N PHE A 413 -15.51 -17.68 -5.04
CA PHE A 413 -16.83 -17.24 -4.58
C PHE A 413 -16.74 -16.47 -3.27
N GLY A 414 -15.89 -16.93 -2.35
CA GLY A 414 -15.68 -16.29 -1.06
C GLY A 414 -15.17 -14.86 -1.20
N ASN A 415 -14.10 -14.64 -1.98
CA ASN A 415 -13.53 -13.31 -2.19
C ASN A 415 -14.41 -12.41 -3.06
N LEU A 416 -14.94 -12.95 -4.18
CA LEU A 416 -15.69 -12.13 -5.12
C LEU A 416 -17.06 -11.78 -4.55
N TRP A 417 -17.77 -12.72 -3.92
CA TRP A 417 -19.15 -12.51 -3.46
C TRP A 417 -20.00 -11.90 -4.59
N LEU A 418 -20.72 -10.81 -4.33
CA LEU A 418 -21.51 -10.07 -5.32
C LEU A 418 -20.67 -9.37 -6.41
N ARG A 419 -19.33 -9.35 -6.32
CA ARG A 419 -18.44 -8.88 -7.40
C ARG A 419 -18.45 -9.80 -8.61
N VAL A 420 -18.94 -11.04 -8.48
CA VAL A 420 -19.15 -11.94 -9.62
C VAL A 420 -20.07 -11.32 -10.69
N LEU A 421 -20.98 -10.43 -10.29
CA LEU A 421 -21.86 -9.70 -11.21
C LEU A 421 -21.06 -8.80 -12.16
N GLY A 422 -19.88 -8.32 -11.76
CA GLY A 422 -18.99 -7.54 -12.61
C GLY A 422 -18.46 -8.32 -13.80
N VAL A 423 -18.27 -9.64 -13.66
CA VAL A 423 -17.88 -10.53 -14.78
C VAL A 423 -18.93 -10.48 -15.89
N ILE A 424 -20.22 -10.48 -15.54
CA ILE A 424 -21.32 -10.42 -16.49
C ILE A 424 -21.29 -9.09 -17.25
N THR A 425 -21.08 -7.98 -16.56
CA THR A 425 -20.96 -6.65 -17.19
C THR A 425 -19.77 -6.60 -18.14
N ILE A 426 -18.59 -7.08 -17.73
CA ILE A 426 -17.39 -7.11 -18.57
C ILE A 426 -17.61 -7.98 -19.81
N ALA A 427 -18.20 -9.16 -19.65
CA ALA A 427 -18.49 -10.07 -20.76
C ALA A 427 -19.37 -9.40 -21.84
N ARG A 428 -20.35 -8.60 -21.42
CA ARG A 428 -21.21 -7.82 -22.33
C ARG A 428 -20.46 -6.68 -23.05
N MET A 429 -19.33 -6.24 -22.52
CA MET A 429 -18.52 -5.15 -23.08
C MET A 429 -17.38 -5.62 -24.00
N ILE A 430 -17.13 -6.94 -24.10
CA ILE A 430 -16.02 -7.52 -24.90
C ILE A 430 -16.02 -7.05 -26.37
N LYS A 431 -17.19 -6.72 -26.92
CA LYS A 431 -17.33 -6.19 -28.29
C LYS A 431 -17.84 -4.74 -28.22
N PRO A 432 -17.09 -3.73 -28.71
CA PRO A 432 -15.79 -3.83 -29.39
C PRO A 432 -14.60 -4.04 -28.45
N LEU A 433 -13.62 -4.82 -28.90
CA LEU A 433 -12.38 -5.06 -28.16
C LEU A 433 -11.50 -3.79 -28.17
N LYS A 434 -11.27 -3.25 -26.98
CA LYS A 434 -10.47 -2.04 -26.70
C LYS A 434 -9.25 -2.40 -25.85
N ALA A 435 -8.14 -1.68 -26.02
CA ALA A 435 -6.92 -1.89 -25.25
C ALA A 435 -7.17 -1.76 -23.74
N SER A 436 -7.88 -0.72 -23.32
CA SER A 436 -8.28 -0.46 -21.94
C SER A 436 -9.09 -1.61 -21.35
N LEU A 437 -10.00 -2.21 -22.13
CA LEU A 437 -10.78 -3.37 -21.71
C LEU A 437 -9.91 -4.63 -21.58
N ILE A 438 -8.97 -4.85 -22.51
CA ILE A 438 -8.02 -5.96 -22.42
C ILE A 438 -7.15 -5.81 -21.17
N VAL A 439 -6.62 -4.61 -20.90
CA VAL A 439 -5.86 -4.35 -19.68
C VAL A 439 -6.70 -4.68 -18.44
N ILE A 440 -7.95 -4.20 -18.36
CA ILE A 440 -8.85 -4.51 -17.24
C ILE A 440 -9.05 -6.03 -17.07
N ILE A 441 -9.33 -6.75 -18.16
CA ILE A 441 -9.56 -8.21 -18.12
C ILE A 441 -8.28 -8.93 -17.65
N CYS A 442 -7.13 -8.62 -18.24
CA CYS A 442 -5.86 -9.23 -17.89
C CYS A 442 -5.44 -8.91 -16.45
N MET A 443 -5.69 -7.69 -15.95
CA MET A 443 -5.46 -7.35 -14.56
C MET A 443 -6.36 -8.15 -13.62
N ILE A 444 -7.67 -8.28 -13.92
CA ILE A 444 -8.59 -9.10 -13.12
C ILE A 444 -8.11 -10.56 -13.07
N LEU A 445 -7.79 -11.14 -14.23
CA LEU A 445 -7.32 -12.52 -14.32
C LEU A 445 -6.00 -12.71 -13.57
N GLY A 446 -5.01 -11.85 -13.80
CA GLY A 446 -3.72 -11.89 -13.09
C GLY A 446 -3.88 -11.74 -11.58
N SER A 447 -4.76 -10.83 -11.13
CA SER A 447 -5.05 -10.60 -9.70
C SER A 447 -5.58 -11.85 -9.00
N LEU A 448 -6.39 -12.65 -9.69
CA LEU A 448 -7.04 -13.83 -9.12
C LEU A 448 -6.19 -15.09 -9.29
N ILE A 449 -5.42 -15.19 -10.39
CA ILE A 449 -4.68 -16.39 -10.77
C ILE A 449 -3.26 -16.40 -10.21
N LEU A 450 -2.53 -15.27 -10.21
CA LEU A 450 -1.14 -15.26 -9.76
C LEU A 450 -0.99 -15.73 -8.29
N PRO A 451 -1.85 -15.32 -7.33
CA PRO A 451 -1.81 -15.86 -5.97
C PRO A 451 -2.03 -17.38 -5.87
N LEU A 452 -2.65 -18.00 -6.87
CA LEU A 452 -2.92 -19.44 -6.88
C LEU A 452 -1.73 -20.25 -7.42
N LEU A 453 -0.82 -19.61 -8.16
CA LEU A 453 0.26 -20.28 -8.88
C LEU A 453 1.63 -20.01 -8.28
N PHE A 454 1.83 -18.84 -7.68
CA PHE A 454 3.13 -18.37 -7.23
C PHE A 454 3.11 -17.98 -5.75
N ASN A 455 4.29 -17.97 -5.15
CA ASN A 455 4.61 -17.28 -3.91
C ASN A 455 5.73 -16.29 -4.16
N GLN A 456 5.87 -15.27 -3.30
CA GLN A 456 7.13 -14.53 -3.24
C GLN A 456 8.17 -15.40 -2.51
N GLY A 457 9.38 -15.49 -3.07
CA GLY A 457 10.42 -16.40 -2.55
C GLY A 457 10.81 -16.18 -1.09
N ARG A 458 10.68 -14.95 -0.58
CA ARG A 458 11.07 -14.60 0.80
C ARG A 458 9.90 -14.39 1.76
N MET A 459 8.72 -14.00 1.27
CA MET A 459 7.50 -13.79 2.07
C MET A 459 6.28 -14.32 1.34
N SER A 460 5.94 -15.60 1.52
CA SER A 460 4.90 -16.25 0.70
C SER A 460 3.53 -15.56 0.78
N TYR A 461 3.16 -15.00 1.95
CA TYR A 461 1.88 -14.30 2.13
C TYR A 461 1.75 -13.04 1.27
N ASP A 462 2.84 -12.39 0.86
CA ASP A 462 2.77 -11.15 0.09
C ASP A 462 2.18 -11.32 -1.32
N ILE A 463 2.09 -12.57 -1.83
CA ILE A 463 1.44 -12.83 -3.12
C ILE A 463 -0.05 -12.43 -3.13
N ILE A 464 -0.71 -12.42 -1.98
CA ILE A 464 -2.14 -12.04 -1.88
C ILE A 464 -2.36 -10.56 -2.26
N GLN A 465 -1.30 -9.74 -2.24
CA GLN A 465 -1.35 -8.33 -2.58
C GLN A 465 -1.61 -8.06 -4.08
N PHE A 466 -1.62 -9.09 -4.93
CA PHE A 466 -2.18 -9.01 -6.28
C PHE A 466 -3.72 -8.96 -6.31
N GLY A 467 -4.40 -9.55 -5.32
CA GLY A 467 -5.86 -9.66 -5.29
C GLY A 467 -6.63 -8.34 -5.37
N PRO A 468 -6.24 -7.28 -4.64
CA PRO A 468 -7.02 -6.05 -4.54
C PRO A 468 -7.34 -5.34 -5.86
N TYR A 469 -6.45 -5.41 -6.86
CA TYR A 469 -6.68 -4.81 -8.17
C TYR A 469 -7.91 -5.44 -8.86
N GLY A 470 -7.99 -6.78 -8.86
CA GLY A 470 -9.12 -7.53 -9.38
C GLY A 470 -10.40 -7.31 -8.56
N LEU A 471 -10.30 -7.24 -7.23
CA LEU A 471 -11.44 -6.97 -6.35
C LEU A 471 -12.03 -5.56 -6.59
N LEU A 472 -11.19 -4.55 -6.77
CA LEU A 472 -11.62 -3.19 -7.10
C LEU A 472 -12.33 -3.16 -8.47
N LEU A 473 -11.68 -3.68 -9.51
CA LEU A 473 -12.20 -3.65 -10.87
C LEU A 473 -13.53 -4.41 -10.97
N LEU A 474 -13.61 -5.65 -10.47
CA LEU A 474 -14.86 -6.40 -10.48
C LEU A 474 -15.97 -5.75 -9.65
N GLY A 475 -15.62 -5.16 -8.49
CA GLY A 475 -16.58 -4.41 -7.68
C GLY A 475 -17.16 -3.20 -8.43
N VAL A 476 -16.31 -2.47 -9.14
CA VAL A 476 -16.72 -1.36 -10.01
C VAL A 476 -17.67 -1.84 -11.11
N PHE A 477 -17.35 -2.95 -11.79
CA PHE A 477 -18.17 -3.51 -12.87
C PHE A 477 -19.47 -4.18 -12.39
N SER A 478 -19.64 -4.48 -11.10
CA SER A 478 -20.93 -4.94 -10.54
C SER A 478 -21.98 -3.81 -10.46
N SER A 479 -21.55 -2.56 -10.36
CA SER A 479 -22.44 -1.41 -10.15
C SER A 479 -23.55 -1.21 -11.21
N PRO A 480 -23.32 -1.40 -12.52
CA PRO A 480 -24.38 -1.21 -13.53
C PRO A 480 -25.43 -2.30 -13.44
N PHE A 481 -25.04 -3.52 -13.06
CA PHE A 481 -25.97 -4.62 -12.86
C PHE A 481 -26.88 -4.36 -11.65
N ILE A 482 -26.31 -3.92 -10.52
CA ILE A 482 -27.06 -3.54 -9.32
C ILE A 482 -28.05 -2.41 -9.64
N TRP A 483 -27.59 -1.38 -10.36
CA TRP A 483 -28.47 -0.29 -10.78
C TRP A 483 -29.59 -0.76 -11.72
N ALA A 484 -29.29 -1.62 -12.68
CA ALA A 484 -30.27 -2.17 -13.60
C ALA A 484 -31.33 -3.01 -12.87
N LEU A 485 -30.93 -3.81 -11.87
CA LEU A 485 -31.85 -4.59 -11.05
C LEU A 485 -32.74 -3.67 -10.20
N ALA A 486 -32.13 -2.70 -9.50
CA ALA A 486 -32.85 -1.73 -8.69
C ALA A 486 -33.86 -0.92 -9.52
N SER A 487 -33.49 -0.55 -10.75
CA SER A 487 -34.32 0.28 -11.64
C SER A 487 -35.63 -0.39 -12.05
N LYS A 488 -35.73 -1.72 -11.98
CA LYS A 488 -36.97 -2.48 -12.23
C LYS A 488 -38.00 -2.35 -11.10
N ALA A 489 -37.57 -1.95 -9.90
CA ALA A 489 -38.47 -1.74 -8.77
C ALA A 489 -39.23 -0.40 -8.89
N PRO A 490 -40.42 -0.28 -8.26
CA PRO A 490 -41.14 0.99 -8.14
C PRO A 490 -40.27 2.09 -7.51
N SER A 491 -40.59 3.36 -7.79
CA SER A 491 -39.78 4.53 -7.39
C SER A 491 -39.30 4.53 -5.93
N PRO A 492 -40.15 4.31 -4.90
CA PRO A 492 -39.68 4.28 -3.51
C PRO A 492 -38.82 3.05 -3.20
N SER A 493 -39.13 1.90 -3.79
CA SER A 493 -38.42 0.63 -3.57
C SER A 493 -37.08 0.55 -4.29
N ARG A 494 -36.87 1.33 -5.36
CA ARG A 494 -35.62 1.36 -6.15
C ARG A 494 -34.41 1.74 -5.31
N LEU A 495 -34.51 2.85 -4.59
CA LEU A 495 -33.40 3.32 -3.74
C LEU A 495 -33.16 2.37 -2.58
N PHE A 496 -34.24 1.87 -1.96
CA PHE A 496 -34.14 0.86 -0.91
C PHE A 496 -33.43 -0.41 -1.39
N LEU A 497 -33.80 -0.96 -2.55
CA LEU A 497 -33.18 -2.15 -3.11
C LEU A 497 -31.71 -1.90 -3.48
N ALA A 498 -31.39 -0.76 -4.09
CA ALA A 498 -30.00 -0.40 -4.39
C ALA A 498 -29.16 -0.30 -3.10
N PHE A 499 -29.70 0.35 -2.07
CA PHE A 499 -29.05 0.48 -0.77
C PHE A 499 -28.88 -0.89 -0.09
N PHE A 500 -29.92 -1.72 -0.07
CA PHE A 500 -29.88 -3.07 0.49
C PHE A 500 -28.81 -3.93 -0.20
N LEU A 501 -28.75 -3.90 -1.54
CA LEU A 501 -27.72 -4.65 -2.29
C LEU A 501 -26.31 -4.16 -1.99
N VAL A 502 -26.12 -2.86 -1.76
CA VAL A 502 -24.83 -2.31 -1.31
C VAL A 502 -24.52 -2.73 0.12
N LEU A 503 -25.50 -2.76 1.01
CA LEU A 503 -25.32 -3.22 2.39
C LEU A 503 -24.82 -4.67 2.46
N LEU A 504 -25.19 -5.54 1.52
CA LEU A 504 -24.68 -6.92 1.48
C LEU A 504 -23.16 -7.03 1.26
N PHE A 505 -22.51 -5.94 0.84
CA PHE A 505 -21.06 -5.89 0.71
C PHE A 505 -20.35 -5.46 2.00
N VAL A 506 -21.04 -4.88 2.98
CA VAL A 506 -20.42 -4.16 4.11
C VAL A 506 -19.99 -5.05 5.31
N PRO A 507 -20.73 -6.10 5.73
CA PRO A 507 -20.54 -6.72 7.04
C PRO A 507 -19.14 -7.28 7.34
N SER A 508 -18.47 -7.88 6.36
CA SER A 508 -17.13 -8.45 6.61
C SER A 508 -16.07 -7.38 6.89
N ASN A 509 -16.22 -6.17 6.31
CA ASN A 509 -15.32 -5.06 6.58
C ASN A 509 -15.63 -4.35 7.90
N THR A 510 -16.90 -4.31 8.34
CA THR A 510 -17.23 -3.71 9.65
C THR A 510 -16.60 -4.49 10.78
N GLN A 511 -16.48 -5.81 10.64
CA GLN A 511 -15.73 -6.65 11.57
C GLN A 511 -14.24 -6.27 11.60
N SER A 512 -13.60 -6.06 10.44
CA SER A 512 -12.19 -5.60 10.40
C SER A 512 -11.98 -4.21 10.99
N ILE A 513 -12.90 -3.27 10.77
CA ILE A 513 -12.85 -1.96 11.43
C ILE A 513 -12.99 -2.12 12.94
N ARG A 514 -13.98 -2.91 13.38
CA ARG A 514 -14.24 -3.17 14.80
C ARG A 514 -13.03 -3.81 15.48
N ASP A 515 -12.42 -4.79 14.83
CA ASP A 515 -11.25 -5.48 15.33
C ASP A 515 -10.06 -4.51 15.40
N GLY A 516 -9.84 -3.71 14.37
CA GLY A 516 -8.84 -2.63 14.35
C GLY A 516 -9.03 -1.61 15.49
N LEU A 517 -10.27 -1.25 15.81
CA LEU A 517 -10.60 -0.35 16.92
C LEU A 517 -10.42 -0.99 18.30
N LYS A 518 -10.53 -2.32 18.39
CA LYS A 518 -10.34 -3.08 19.64
C LYS A 518 -8.87 -3.44 19.90
N VAL A 519 -7.99 -3.35 18.90
CA VAL A 519 -6.57 -3.69 19.09
C VAL A 519 -5.97 -2.86 20.21
N SER A 520 -5.14 -3.51 21.02
CA SER A 520 -4.39 -2.88 22.10
C SER A 520 -3.65 -1.64 21.60
N GLN A 521 -3.70 -0.60 22.42
CA GLN A 521 -2.93 0.61 22.19
C GLN A 521 -1.60 0.45 22.88
N ARG A 522 -0.52 0.84 22.20
CA ARG A 522 0.80 0.90 22.78
C ARG A 522 1.20 2.34 22.97
N VAL A 523 1.57 2.66 24.20
CA VAL A 523 2.11 3.96 24.56
C VAL A 523 3.61 3.83 24.74
N ILE A 524 4.36 4.54 23.90
CA ILE A 524 5.80 4.75 24.11
C ILE A 524 5.92 5.92 25.07
N THR A 525 6.35 5.67 26.30
CA THR A 525 6.31 6.71 27.34
C THR A 525 7.36 7.79 27.14
N ASN A 526 7.15 8.96 27.74
CA ASN A 526 8.16 10.03 27.77
C ASN A 526 9.52 9.54 28.25
N THR A 527 9.56 8.62 29.22
CA THR A 527 10.81 8.00 29.68
C THR A 527 11.51 7.23 28.56
N GLU A 528 10.81 6.41 27.78
CA GLU A 528 11.39 5.73 26.60
C GLU A 528 11.84 6.75 25.54
N LEU A 529 11.02 7.78 25.28
CA LEU A 529 11.32 8.83 24.30
C LEU A 529 12.56 9.64 24.66
N ASP A 530 12.86 9.83 25.95
CA ASP A 530 14.07 10.54 26.37
C ASP A 530 15.35 9.83 25.92
N ILE A 531 15.38 8.49 25.96
CA ILE A 531 16.51 7.70 25.46
C ILE A 531 16.59 7.76 23.93
N TYR A 532 15.46 7.64 23.22
CA TYR A 532 15.47 7.77 21.76
C TYR A 532 15.88 9.17 21.31
N ARG A 533 15.47 10.21 22.05
CA ARG A 533 15.89 11.60 21.84
C ARG A 533 17.38 11.77 22.09
N TYR A 534 17.91 11.19 23.17
CA TYR A 534 19.35 11.18 23.44
C TYR A 534 20.12 10.54 22.27
N LEU A 535 19.72 9.33 21.85
CA LEU A 535 20.31 8.66 20.69
C LEU A 535 20.26 9.56 19.44
N ARG A 536 19.14 10.26 19.20
CA ARG A 536 18.98 11.12 18.03
C ARG A 536 19.87 12.38 18.06
N LEU A 537 19.95 13.05 19.21
CA LEU A 537 20.54 14.39 19.33
C LEU A 537 22.01 14.36 19.77
N GLU A 538 22.40 13.37 20.58
CA GLU A 538 23.68 13.35 21.28
C GLU A 538 24.65 12.29 20.74
N THR A 539 24.27 11.52 19.72
CA THR A 539 25.14 10.50 19.10
C THR A 539 25.39 10.78 17.63
N PRO A 540 26.51 10.32 17.04
CA PRO A 540 26.76 10.39 15.59
C PRO A 540 25.62 9.76 14.78
N ALA A 541 25.31 10.33 13.61
CA ALA A 541 24.18 9.91 12.78
C ALA A 541 24.29 8.45 12.30
N ASP A 542 25.52 7.94 12.16
CA ASP A 542 25.89 6.58 11.74
C ASP A 542 25.99 5.58 12.89
N SER A 543 25.72 6.00 14.14
CA SER A 543 25.79 5.13 15.30
C SER A 543 24.87 3.92 15.16
N ARG A 544 25.35 2.76 15.61
CA ARG A 544 24.69 1.46 15.50
C ARG A 544 24.30 0.96 16.89
N VAL A 545 23.00 0.66 17.06
CA VAL A 545 22.45 0.23 18.34
C VAL A 545 22.23 -1.28 18.33
N LEU A 546 22.86 -1.99 19.27
CA LEU A 546 22.53 -3.37 19.57
C LEU A 546 21.34 -3.41 20.51
N VAL A 547 20.32 -4.18 20.13
CA VAL A 547 19.12 -4.43 20.94
C VAL A 547 19.00 -5.93 21.22
N TYR A 548 18.41 -6.29 22.35
CA TYR A 548 18.11 -7.69 22.64
C TYR A 548 17.08 -8.24 21.63
N PRO A 549 17.27 -9.46 21.07
CA PRO A 549 16.38 -10.03 20.05
C PRO A 549 15.07 -10.58 20.64
N SER A 550 14.35 -9.77 21.43
CA SER A 550 13.01 -10.07 21.93
C SER A 550 11.97 -10.03 20.81
N GLN A 551 10.82 -10.69 21.01
CA GLN A 551 9.72 -10.71 20.02
C GLN A 551 9.35 -9.31 19.52
N GLN A 552 9.40 -8.32 20.40
CA GLN A 552 9.12 -6.93 20.05
C GLN A 552 10.16 -6.36 19.07
N ASN A 553 11.45 -6.50 19.38
CA ASN A 553 12.53 -5.95 18.57
C ASN A 553 12.67 -6.72 17.25
N THR A 554 12.45 -8.04 17.25
CA THR A 554 12.44 -8.83 16.01
C THR A 554 11.25 -8.49 15.12
N SER A 555 10.13 -8.00 15.67
CA SER A 555 8.95 -7.65 14.88
C SER A 555 8.94 -6.18 14.41
N LEU A 556 9.61 -5.28 15.11
CA LEU A 556 9.45 -3.82 14.93
C LEU A 556 10.78 -3.09 14.71
N ALA A 557 10.76 -2.06 13.85
CA ALA A 557 11.87 -1.13 13.64
C ALA A 557 11.80 0.10 14.59
N LEU A 558 11.28 -0.07 15.80
CA LEU A 558 10.87 1.03 16.67
C LEU A 558 12.04 1.94 17.10
N VAL A 559 13.13 1.33 17.56
CA VAL A 559 14.33 2.08 17.98
C VAL A 559 14.84 2.91 16.82
N ALA A 560 14.90 2.33 15.61
CA ALA A 560 15.37 3.04 14.43
C ALA A 560 14.47 4.22 14.07
N ALA A 561 13.16 4.02 13.98
CA ALA A 561 12.23 5.10 13.63
C ALA A 561 12.20 6.25 14.64
N LEU A 562 12.34 5.96 15.94
CA LEU A 562 12.26 6.99 16.99
C LEU A 562 13.60 7.70 17.24
N SER A 563 14.72 6.98 17.11
CA SER A 563 16.07 7.53 17.37
C SER A 563 16.81 7.98 16.11
N HIS A 564 16.35 7.59 14.92
CA HIS A 564 17.05 7.78 13.65
C HIS A 564 18.45 7.14 13.65
N ARG A 565 18.60 6.01 14.35
CA ARG A 565 19.83 5.19 14.39
C ARG A 565 19.52 3.77 13.98
N THR A 566 20.36 3.19 13.12
CA THR A 566 20.15 1.80 12.69
C THR A 566 20.40 0.84 13.84
N THR A 567 19.63 -0.24 13.88
CA THR A 567 19.84 -1.34 14.83
C THR A 567 20.65 -2.45 14.17
N TYR A 568 21.42 -3.18 14.98
CA TYR A 568 22.19 -4.32 14.48
C TYR A 568 21.29 -5.46 13.97
N TYR A 569 20.24 -5.79 14.72
CA TYR A 569 19.26 -6.81 14.38
C TYR A 569 17.89 -6.46 14.96
N SER A 570 16.96 -6.04 14.10
CA SER A 570 15.56 -5.82 14.46
C SER A 570 14.67 -5.91 13.21
N ALA A 571 13.35 -5.99 13.37
CA ALA A 571 12.41 -5.98 12.25
C ALA A 571 12.71 -7.04 11.17
N GLU A 572 12.85 -8.29 11.60
CA GLU A 572 13.27 -9.46 10.81
C GLU A 572 12.51 -9.60 9.49
N THR A 573 11.20 -9.33 9.50
CA THR A 573 10.36 -9.39 8.29
C THR A 573 10.94 -8.52 7.17
N PHE A 574 11.41 -7.31 7.49
CA PHE A 574 11.95 -6.40 6.47
C PHE A 574 13.36 -6.79 6.04
N ILE A 575 14.20 -7.27 6.95
CA ILE A 575 15.51 -7.88 6.61
C ILE A 575 15.30 -9.02 5.60
N ARG A 576 14.28 -9.85 5.85
CA ARG A 576 13.90 -10.93 4.96
C ARG A 576 13.36 -10.42 3.63
N ILE A 577 12.55 -9.38 3.59
CA ILE A 577 12.00 -8.83 2.32
C ILE A 577 13.09 -8.19 1.46
N THR A 578 13.98 -7.39 2.05
CA THR A 578 15.08 -6.70 1.33
C THR A 578 16.17 -7.65 0.88
N GLY A 579 16.31 -8.75 1.60
CA GLY A 579 17.03 -9.93 1.17
C GLY A 579 18.35 -10.18 1.88
N GLU A 580 18.57 -9.46 2.97
CA GLU A 580 19.72 -9.55 3.86
C GLU A 580 19.73 -10.87 4.66
N ASP A 581 20.91 -11.26 5.18
CA ASP A 581 21.12 -12.48 5.98
C ASP A 581 20.55 -12.33 7.40
N PHE A 582 19.24 -12.47 7.54
CA PHE A 582 18.57 -12.37 8.83
C PHE A 582 18.96 -13.52 9.77
N GLU A 583 19.14 -14.75 9.28
CA GLU A 583 19.46 -15.92 10.13
C GLU A 583 20.85 -15.80 10.76
N GLY A 584 21.87 -15.44 9.97
CA GLY A 584 23.22 -15.23 10.48
C GLY A 584 23.28 -14.06 11.45
N ARG A 585 22.59 -12.95 11.14
CA ARG A 585 22.52 -11.77 12.02
C ARG A 585 21.80 -12.09 13.34
N ARG A 586 20.68 -12.81 13.28
CA ARG A 586 19.92 -13.31 14.43
C ARG A 586 20.77 -14.19 15.33
N LYS A 587 21.45 -15.17 14.74
CA LYS A 587 22.32 -16.10 15.46
C LYS A 587 23.42 -15.36 16.22
N LYS A 588 24.11 -14.43 15.56
CA LYS A 588 25.15 -13.61 16.20
C LYS A 588 24.60 -12.73 17.33
N ALA A 589 23.42 -12.11 17.14
CA ALA A 589 22.78 -11.32 18.19
C ALA A 589 22.42 -12.19 19.41
N ILE A 590 21.86 -13.38 19.20
CA ILE A 590 21.54 -14.33 20.29
C ILE A 590 22.82 -14.81 20.98
N GLU A 591 23.85 -15.16 20.22
CA GLU A 591 25.15 -15.57 20.76
C GLU A 591 25.77 -14.48 21.63
N PHE A 592 25.65 -13.21 21.27
CA PHE A 592 26.11 -12.10 22.10
C PHE A 592 25.47 -12.08 23.48
N PHE A 593 24.14 -12.22 23.54
CA PHE A 593 23.40 -12.12 24.80
C PHE A 593 23.46 -13.41 25.65
N ASN A 594 23.64 -14.57 25.02
CA ASN A 594 23.65 -15.86 25.72
C ASN A 594 25.06 -16.37 26.07
N ASN A 595 26.12 -15.84 25.44
CA ASN A 595 27.49 -16.29 25.69
C ASN A 595 28.17 -15.40 26.73
N ASN A 596 28.83 -16.00 27.71
CA ASN A 596 29.59 -15.25 28.71
C ASN A 596 31.05 -14.98 28.32
N ASP A 597 31.54 -15.56 27.22
CA ASP A 597 32.89 -15.38 26.69
C ASP A 597 33.13 -13.90 26.27
N PRO A 598 33.99 -13.15 26.97
CA PRO A 598 34.26 -11.75 26.66
C PRO A 598 35.00 -11.53 25.33
N GLU A 599 35.81 -12.48 24.87
CA GLU A 599 36.57 -12.32 23.62
C GLU A 599 35.64 -12.42 22.41
N LYS A 600 34.76 -13.42 22.40
CA LYS A 600 33.76 -13.58 21.32
C LYS A 600 32.80 -12.40 21.24
N ARG A 601 32.40 -11.84 22.38
CA ARG A 601 31.51 -10.68 22.42
C ARG A 601 32.20 -9.39 21.98
N ARG A 602 33.46 -9.17 22.38
CA ARG A 602 34.26 -8.04 21.88
C ARG A 602 34.52 -8.16 20.39
N ALA A 603 34.86 -9.35 19.89
CA ALA A 603 35.04 -9.59 18.46
C ALA A 603 33.76 -9.23 17.68
N LEU A 604 32.58 -9.67 18.15
CA LEU A 604 31.32 -9.32 17.48
C LEU A 604 31.08 -7.80 17.43
N ILE A 605 31.30 -7.10 18.55
CA ILE A 605 31.15 -5.64 18.65
C ILE A 605 32.06 -4.95 17.64
N THR A 606 33.34 -5.31 17.64
CA THR A 606 34.37 -4.70 16.78
C THR A 606 34.08 -4.98 15.31
N ASP A 607 33.77 -6.24 14.95
CA ASP A 607 33.48 -6.65 13.57
C ASP A 607 32.20 -5.99 13.03
N SER A 608 31.24 -5.71 13.91
CA SER A 608 29.94 -5.15 13.54
C SER A 608 29.86 -3.63 13.67
N GLY A 609 30.89 -3.00 14.25
CA GLY A 609 30.94 -1.57 14.56
C GLY A 609 29.79 -1.11 15.45
N MET A 610 29.46 -1.86 16.51
CA MET A 610 28.40 -1.47 17.44
C MET A 610 28.89 -0.35 18.37
N ASP A 611 28.08 0.69 18.55
CA ASP A 611 28.45 1.84 19.39
C ASP A 611 27.66 1.86 20.71
N TYR A 612 26.45 1.32 20.71
CA TYR A 612 25.54 1.34 21.85
C TYR A 612 24.83 0.01 22.06
N ILE A 613 24.49 -0.28 23.31
CA ILE A 613 23.60 -1.39 23.70
C ILE A 613 22.38 -0.78 24.40
N LEU A 614 21.18 -1.10 23.91
CA LEU A 614 19.92 -0.67 24.50
C LEU A 614 19.15 -1.90 25.00
N LEU A 615 18.84 -1.90 26.30
CA LEU A 615 18.14 -2.99 26.97
C LEU A 615 16.94 -2.45 27.74
N THR A 616 15.86 -3.22 27.77
CA THR A 616 14.83 -3.04 28.80
C THR A 616 15.37 -3.42 30.16
N LYS A 617 14.71 -2.98 31.23
CA LYS A 617 15.10 -3.33 32.60
C LYS A 617 15.20 -4.85 32.81
N GLU A 618 14.24 -5.62 32.31
CA GLU A 618 14.22 -7.08 32.39
C GLU A 618 15.36 -7.72 31.57
N GLU A 619 15.61 -7.21 30.36
CA GLU A 619 16.74 -7.67 29.53
C GLU A 619 18.09 -7.33 30.19
N ASN A 620 18.19 -6.18 30.83
CA ASN A 620 19.41 -5.73 31.52
C ASN A 620 19.72 -6.62 32.73
N GLU A 621 18.72 -6.96 33.55
CA GLU A 621 18.88 -7.87 34.68
C GLU A 621 19.30 -9.29 34.25
N ARG A 622 18.97 -9.70 33.02
CA ARG A 622 19.35 -11.00 32.45
C ARG A 622 20.68 -10.98 31.69
N THR A 623 21.16 -9.81 31.29
CA THR A 623 22.34 -9.68 30.42
C THR A 623 23.58 -9.39 31.26
N ASN A 624 24.54 -10.31 31.28
CA ASN A 624 25.83 -10.06 31.91
C ASN A 624 26.77 -9.32 30.95
N LEU A 625 26.95 -8.01 31.11
CA LEU A 625 27.89 -7.22 30.28
C LEU A 625 29.35 -7.28 30.77
N ALA A 626 29.67 -8.08 31.80
CA ALA A 626 31.04 -8.19 32.31
C ALA A 626 32.02 -8.63 31.21
N GLY A 627 33.16 -7.95 31.12
CA GLY A 627 34.19 -8.19 30.10
C GLY A 627 33.97 -7.48 28.77
N ILE A 628 32.86 -6.74 28.63
CA ILE A 628 32.68 -5.75 27.56
C ILE A 628 32.97 -4.37 28.15
N ASN A 629 33.82 -3.59 27.49
CA ASN A 629 34.10 -2.22 27.93
C ASN A 629 32.90 -1.34 27.61
N THR A 630 32.02 -1.14 28.59
CA THR A 630 30.79 -0.34 28.42
C THR A 630 30.61 0.64 29.56
N THR A 631 30.22 1.87 29.22
CA THR A 631 29.78 2.89 30.18
C THR A 631 28.27 3.01 30.14
N GLN A 632 27.59 2.96 31.29
CA GLN A 632 26.17 3.29 31.35
C GLN A 632 26.00 4.81 31.13
N VAL A 633 25.29 5.18 30.07
CA VAL A 633 25.11 6.60 29.68
C VAL A 633 23.82 7.17 30.23
N LEU A 634 22.73 6.41 30.11
CA LEU A 634 21.39 6.84 30.51
C LEU A 634 20.59 5.64 31.00
N THR A 635 19.85 5.80 32.09
CA THR A 635 18.96 4.77 32.62
C THR A 635 17.69 5.40 33.15
N ASN A 636 16.56 4.71 32.97
CA ASN A 636 15.29 5.08 33.58
C ASN A 636 14.54 3.82 34.06
N ASP A 637 13.28 3.98 34.41
CA ASP A 637 12.42 2.91 34.93
C ASP A 637 12.15 1.77 33.93
N LYS A 638 12.38 2.00 32.63
CA LYS A 638 12.07 1.06 31.55
C LYS A 638 13.27 0.56 30.76
N LEU A 639 14.23 1.43 30.47
CA LEU A 639 15.31 1.21 29.53
C LEU A 639 16.66 1.66 30.11
N THR A 640 17.72 0.97 29.71
CA THR A 640 19.11 1.32 30.03
C THR A 640 19.93 1.34 28.74
N LEU A 641 20.66 2.43 28.54
CA LEU A 641 21.55 2.66 27.42
C LEU A 641 23.01 2.62 27.87
N TYR A 642 23.78 1.73 27.24
CA TYR A 642 25.22 1.61 27.40
C TYR A 642 25.92 2.11 26.15
N ARG A 643 27.01 2.85 26.32
CA ARG A 643 27.98 3.15 25.26
C ARG A 643 29.08 2.12 25.32
N ILE A 644 29.53 1.68 24.15
CA ILE A 644 30.67 0.79 24.01
C ILE A 644 31.91 1.64 23.77
N GLU A 645 33.00 1.31 24.47
CA GLU A 645 34.28 2.04 24.44
C GLU A 645 35.33 1.42 23.51
#